data_AF-A0A7G2CMC1-F1
#
_entry.id   AF-A0A7G2CMC1-F1
#
_cell.length_a   1.000
_cell.length_b   1.000
_cell.length_c   1.000
_cell.angle_alpha   90.00
_cell.angle_beta   90.00
_cell.angle_gamma   90.00
#
_symmetry.space_group_name_H-M   'P 1'
#
loop_
_entity.id
_entity.type
_entity.pdbx_description
1 polymer ?
#
loop_
_entity_poly.entity_id
_entity_poly.type
_entity_poly.pdbx_seq_one_letter_code
_entity_poly.pdbx_strand_id
1 'polypeptide(L)'
;MMQVDQPPPHLSSPPPSARPLQATAAPFDPSGQGFARPSPQPPAEVVPFQLGTREVVPRPPVLILPTNVRVVAGLEKLLGEATGKFRAELASLLDRMAVNICDSPLARRPASIAVITSYALIRKDMNYFTNPAETVRSAEAMVRSLTANLCFSSIKKLADMIDQTLTQDGLLSRYPQLPQQPDVIALLATLNEDLLLRRIESISATRAWESLAEQLQAIKERPRYPIMEQLRGLDPNLFPFQHISPPQLDVYADYYNTLPVLNVFNALLRSVEDAVSRVGAVKPGEAPVELSLATLESATDDARRTLFDRVQSAIGFIKPESVVHEASVAIQKLMHCAEVHIQTLEKCTPADAEKCKPVLNANQFLMSFYILILKHCAAANQPAVQEEVTRVYLKQDFKFGYPKVMVPLVCELIAVDAINLKMFDMQLAQSVSRHLKFAGDFIDSAFQQLKLVSRSNVSVTLSALTKLTSERRASRYSMQVPPSPPMTDTPALFQLVPPNVTTLQLPQSPEGRDEAFAKTTLTLVMEWVEKYQERTIRSMRFVQTLQENNMLDSKNLLQFLSIALRMCVEHYATVYLQLERTWEEKLPDHTLRATRPAGPVPYRVPFDTKLFTLCDAFAELVHVLLRCCGIRQDRGGNEAAAKNNKQAENTLLKRVLDMIRNVFHQHYETTVNKKIPAGAERLLGENAAFIPIFQQQPYVRVISNILISLDRESNGLRDSAEVTASVQDFLLSLAPAQYPAFAFGWLELVSHRITIRRSTDASQERFVKLLVCAFRFIELITPTHNSISANGVLFVKCVFKLVVMLLHDFALFLATHYFPLANAIPPHCAQLMNCVLSSFPSEMTLEPPFVEVKSDNPILQRKLSPETTASQQAEIKRIFTAAANSGFNVPELIDRYIRSNDEVIPEEVSQQVLRGVQNTDYRPQRVLLNAIVLHVAITHLSVMPDTTKIEEILPQSNAMRLFRYLCLHFDTQYRYLLLVSFTIHMRFHNIQTNYFSLLFGFLFLPDPSTPEKLQIFIQEQITRALVEKTVIHQPHPWGVMSTFVGLMRDSKFNFWEKSFVTAPHLDQMFAKLKKTIDTTRAKAS
;
A
#
# COMPACT_ATOMS: atom_id res chain seq x y z
N MET A 1 -40.40 -60.57 21.93
CA MET A 1 -38.93 -60.46 22.08
C MET A 1 -38.50 -59.39 21.08
N MET A 2 -38.13 -58.17 21.50
CA MET A 2 -36.78 -57.77 22.01
C MET A 2 -35.71 -58.01 20.93
N GLN A 3 -34.84 -57.07 20.51
CA GLN A 3 -34.38 -55.75 21.02
C GLN A 3 -34.65 -54.62 19.98
N VAL A 4 -34.59 -53.29 20.20
CA VAL A 4 -34.23 -52.41 21.34
C VAL A 4 -32.74 -52.23 21.68
N ASP A 5 -32.04 -51.27 21.03
CA ASP A 5 -31.58 -50.01 21.67
C ASP A 5 -30.91 -48.99 20.69
N GLN A 6 -30.61 -47.78 21.20
CA GLN A 6 -30.14 -46.50 20.60
C GLN A 6 -28.71 -46.52 19.93
N PRO A 7 -28.08 -45.38 19.49
CA PRO A 7 -28.53 -44.07 18.97
C PRO A 7 -27.88 -43.68 17.60
N PRO A 8 -28.24 -42.55 16.94
CA PRO A 8 -27.44 -41.96 15.87
C PRO A 8 -26.19 -41.19 16.41
N PRO A 9 -25.05 -41.19 15.70
CA PRO A 9 -23.79 -40.62 16.18
C PRO A 9 -23.69 -39.09 16.07
N HIS A 10 -22.73 -38.53 16.82
CA HIS A 10 -22.52 -37.10 17.03
C HIS A 10 -21.96 -36.32 15.83
N LEU A 11 -22.28 -35.02 15.80
CA LEU A 11 -21.46 -33.91 15.30
C LEU A 11 -20.80 -34.08 13.93
N SER A 12 -21.55 -33.76 12.86
CA SER A 12 -20.94 -33.23 11.64
C SER A 12 -20.80 -31.70 11.73
N SER A 13 -19.63 -31.20 11.31
CA SER A 13 -19.21 -29.80 11.34
C SER A 13 -20.12 -28.86 10.51
N PRO A 14 -20.18 -27.55 10.83
CA PRO A 14 -20.87 -26.59 9.98
C PRO A 14 -20.28 -26.56 8.56
N PRO A 15 -21.09 -26.30 7.52
CA PRO A 15 -20.57 -26.14 6.16
C PRO A 15 -19.69 -24.88 6.08
N PRO A 16 -18.59 -24.90 5.30
CA PRO A 16 -17.68 -23.76 5.19
C PRO A 16 -18.34 -22.62 4.41
N SER A 17 -18.89 -21.64 5.12
CA SER A 17 -19.50 -20.45 4.52
C SER A 17 -18.45 -19.40 4.13
N ALA A 18 -17.60 -19.76 3.17
CA ALA A 18 -16.75 -18.83 2.44
C ALA A 18 -17.00 -19.03 0.95
N ARG A 19 -17.92 -18.24 0.37
CA ARG A 19 -18.05 -18.18 -1.11
C ARG A 19 -16.75 -17.60 -1.67
N PRO A 20 -16.13 -18.22 -2.69
CA PRO A 20 -14.99 -17.60 -3.37
C PRO A 20 -15.44 -16.31 -4.07
N LEU A 21 -14.49 -15.39 -4.21
CA LEU A 21 -14.64 -14.07 -4.84
C LEU A 21 -15.40 -14.17 -6.18
N GLN A 22 -16.36 -13.26 -6.41
CA GLN A 22 -16.89 -13.01 -7.75
C GLN A 22 -15.81 -12.34 -8.62
N ALA A 23 -14.98 -13.17 -9.25
CA ALA A 23 -13.90 -12.73 -10.11
C ALA A 23 -14.30 -12.81 -11.59
N THR A 24 -14.66 -11.65 -12.19
CA THR A 24 -14.34 -11.37 -13.60
C THR A 24 -13.73 -9.98 -13.80
N ALA A 25 -12.74 -9.68 -12.96
CA ALA A 25 -11.51 -9.00 -13.36
C ALA A 25 -10.45 -9.34 -12.31
N ALA A 26 -9.45 -10.15 -12.66
CA ALA A 26 -8.40 -10.49 -11.71
C ALA A 26 -7.57 -9.25 -11.33
N PRO A 27 -7.16 -9.07 -10.07
CA PRO A 27 -5.94 -8.33 -9.82
C PRO A 27 -4.78 -9.09 -10.50
N PHE A 28 -3.87 -8.35 -11.12
CA PHE A 28 -2.71 -8.94 -11.78
C PHE A 28 -1.78 -9.56 -10.73
N ASP A 29 -1.83 -10.88 -10.58
CA ASP A 29 -0.84 -11.67 -9.83
C ASP A 29 0.06 -12.41 -10.84
N PRO A 30 1.38 -12.12 -10.87
CA PRO A 30 2.32 -12.77 -11.75
C PRO A 30 2.86 -14.13 -11.21
N SER A 31 2.13 -14.91 -10.39
CA SER A 31 2.66 -16.16 -9.83
C SER A 31 1.68 -17.31 -9.45
N GLY A 32 1.21 -18.07 -10.45
CA GLY A 32 0.94 -19.52 -10.34
C GLY A 32 -0.34 -20.01 -9.62
N GLN A 33 -0.75 -21.28 -9.72
CA GLN A 33 -0.28 -22.42 -10.53
C GLN A 33 -1.40 -23.48 -10.66
N GLY A 34 -1.34 -24.37 -11.66
CA GLY A 34 -2.45 -25.31 -11.91
C GLY A 34 -2.20 -26.55 -12.78
N PHE A 35 -0.98 -27.08 -12.89
CA PHE A 35 -0.77 -28.53 -13.15
C PHE A 35 0.61 -28.96 -12.64
N ALA A 36 0.67 -30.12 -11.98
CA ALA A 36 1.77 -30.48 -11.09
C ALA A 36 3.01 -31.03 -11.80
N ARG A 37 4.18 -30.61 -11.32
CA ARG A 37 5.42 -31.41 -11.28
C ARG A 37 6.04 -31.30 -9.88
N PRO A 38 6.77 -32.33 -9.41
CA PRO A 38 7.24 -32.40 -8.03
C PRO A 38 8.17 -31.24 -7.66
N SER A 39 8.03 -30.75 -6.44
CA SER A 39 8.39 -29.39 -6.02
C SER A 39 9.90 -29.11 -5.98
N PRO A 40 10.41 -28.14 -6.78
CA PRO A 40 11.56 -27.34 -6.39
C PRO A 40 11.09 -26.16 -5.52
N GLN A 41 11.81 -25.86 -4.44
CA GLN A 41 11.50 -24.71 -3.58
C GLN A 41 11.68 -23.40 -4.38
N PRO A 42 10.78 -22.41 -4.25
CA PRO A 42 10.99 -21.10 -4.87
C PRO A 42 12.13 -20.35 -4.17
N PRO A 43 12.94 -19.55 -4.89
CA PRO A 43 13.89 -18.63 -4.27
C PRO A 43 13.14 -17.55 -3.49
N ALA A 44 13.75 -17.05 -2.42
CA ALA A 44 13.20 -15.93 -1.66
C ALA A 44 13.05 -14.69 -2.55
N GLU A 45 12.02 -13.87 -2.30
CA GLU A 45 11.85 -12.59 -2.98
C GLU A 45 13.07 -11.69 -2.73
N VAL A 46 13.88 -11.51 -3.77
CA VAL A 46 14.95 -10.51 -3.77
C VAL A 46 14.29 -9.14 -3.81
N VAL A 47 14.30 -8.45 -2.66
CA VAL A 47 13.97 -7.03 -2.57
C VAL A 47 14.79 -6.28 -3.63
N PRO A 48 14.21 -5.38 -4.44
CA PRO A 48 14.98 -4.66 -5.45
C PRO A 48 16.09 -3.85 -4.79
N PHE A 49 17.35 -4.25 -5.02
CA PHE A 49 18.55 -3.59 -4.51
C PHE A 49 18.53 -2.12 -4.94
N GLN A 50 18.18 -1.21 -4.03
CA GLN A 50 18.23 0.22 -4.32
C GLN A 50 19.71 0.61 -4.29
N LEU A 51 20.31 0.82 -5.47
CA LEU A 51 21.65 1.38 -5.59
C LEU A 51 21.68 2.79 -4.96
N GLY A 52 21.90 2.85 -3.65
CA GLY A 52 22.50 3.99 -2.98
C GLY A 52 23.79 4.34 -3.71
N THR A 53 24.03 5.63 -3.89
CA THR A 53 25.13 6.23 -4.67
C THR A 53 26.42 5.40 -4.66
N ARG A 54 26.61 4.54 -5.68
CA ARG A 54 27.86 3.78 -5.87
C ARG A 54 28.95 4.76 -6.28
N GLU A 55 29.60 5.40 -5.30
CA GLU A 55 30.90 6.04 -5.50
C GLU A 55 31.88 4.98 -6.01
N VAL A 56 32.54 5.34 -7.12
CA VAL A 56 33.68 4.62 -7.66
C VAL A 56 34.90 5.09 -6.89
N VAL A 57 35.64 4.13 -6.34
CA VAL A 57 36.94 4.43 -5.75
C VAL A 57 37.95 4.52 -6.89
N PRO A 58 38.70 5.62 -7.02
CA PRO A 58 39.80 5.68 -7.95
C PRO A 58 40.81 4.58 -7.61
N ARG A 59 41.21 3.78 -8.61
CA ARG A 59 42.20 2.71 -8.38
C ARG A 59 43.50 3.37 -7.91
N PRO A 60 44.07 2.99 -6.76
CA PRO A 60 45.37 3.53 -6.34
C PRO A 60 46.42 3.16 -7.41
N PRO A 61 47.29 4.09 -7.82
CA PRO A 61 48.29 3.81 -8.84
C PRO A 61 49.30 2.78 -8.32
N VAL A 62 49.57 1.73 -9.10
CA VAL A 62 50.69 0.83 -8.79
C VAL A 62 51.98 1.58 -9.07
N LEU A 63 52.82 1.74 -8.05
CA LEU A 63 54.13 2.39 -8.13
C LEU A 63 55.23 1.35 -7.92
N ILE A 64 56.32 1.45 -8.69
CA ILE A 64 57.56 0.72 -8.39
C ILE A 64 58.37 1.58 -7.41
N LEU A 65 58.60 1.04 -6.21
CA LEU A 65 59.24 1.72 -5.10
C LEU A 65 60.44 0.90 -4.60
N PRO A 66 61.47 1.52 -3.99
CA PRO A 66 62.60 0.79 -3.43
C PRO A 66 62.19 -0.27 -2.38
N THR A 67 61.01 -0.11 -1.77
CA THR A 67 60.44 -1.01 -0.76
C THR A 67 59.78 -2.25 -1.36
N ASN A 68 59.15 -2.18 -2.53
CA ASN A 68 58.41 -3.30 -3.14
C ASN A 68 59.17 -4.04 -4.25
N VAL A 69 60.25 -3.46 -4.80
CA VAL A 69 61.19 -4.18 -5.67
C VAL A 69 61.77 -5.38 -4.92
N ARG A 70 61.70 -6.55 -5.57
CA ARG A 70 62.10 -7.84 -5.01
C ARG A 70 63.55 -8.13 -5.38
N VAL A 71 64.33 -8.57 -4.41
CA VAL A 71 65.77 -8.85 -4.57
C VAL A 71 66.03 -10.29 -4.11
N VAL A 72 66.97 -10.99 -4.73
CA VAL A 72 67.28 -12.39 -4.39
C VAL A 72 67.67 -12.52 -2.92
N ALA A 73 67.09 -13.50 -2.23
CA ALA A 73 67.43 -13.84 -0.85
C ALA A 73 68.94 -14.07 -0.71
N GLY A 74 69.62 -13.19 0.04
CA GLY A 74 71.07 -13.22 0.24
C GLY A 74 71.83 -12.05 -0.40
N LEU A 75 71.35 -11.45 -1.51
CA LEU A 75 72.00 -10.27 -2.11
C LEU A 75 72.02 -9.07 -1.14
N GLU A 76 70.99 -8.92 -0.30
CA GLU A 76 70.91 -7.86 0.71
C GLU A 76 72.03 -7.96 1.76
N LYS A 77 72.50 -9.19 2.06
CA LYS A 77 73.65 -9.42 2.94
C LYS A 77 74.99 -9.10 2.25
N LEU A 78 75.05 -9.22 0.93
CA LEU A 78 76.23 -8.90 0.12
C LEU A 78 76.36 -7.39 -0.15
N LEU A 79 75.24 -6.70 -0.34
CA LEU A 79 75.17 -5.26 -0.62
C LEU A 79 75.27 -4.38 0.64
N GLY A 80 74.86 -4.87 1.81
CA GLY A 80 74.92 -4.11 3.06
C GLY A 80 74.22 -2.75 2.95
N GLU A 81 74.92 -1.67 3.28
CA GLU A 81 74.41 -0.29 3.18
C GLU A 81 74.01 0.12 1.74
N ALA A 82 74.62 -0.48 0.72
CA ALA A 82 74.29 -0.20 -0.68
C ALA A 82 72.92 -0.76 -1.10
N THR A 83 72.30 -1.64 -0.30
CA THR A 83 71.01 -2.29 -0.61
C THR A 83 69.90 -1.28 -0.91
N GLY A 84 69.82 -0.18 -0.15
CA GLY A 84 68.82 0.87 -0.37
C GLY A 84 69.03 1.62 -1.70
N LYS A 85 70.30 1.92 -2.03
CA LYS A 85 70.66 2.58 -3.29
C LYS A 85 70.44 1.67 -4.50
N PHE A 86 70.84 0.40 -4.40
CA PHE A 86 70.59 -0.62 -5.43
C PHE A 86 69.09 -0.80 -5.69
N ARG A 87 68.27 -0.94 -4.64
CA ARG A 87 66.80 -0.99 -4.76
C ARG A 87 66.22 0.25 -5.42
N ALA A 88 66.76 1.44 -5.16
CA ALA A 88 66.30 2.68 -5.79
C ALA A 88 66.70 2.78 -7.29
N GLU A 89 67.93 2.40 -7.64
CA GLU A 89 68.37 2.38 -9.05
C GLU A 89 67.63 1.31 -9.85
N LEU A 90 67.40 0.12 -9.27
CA LEU A 90 66.60 -0.95 -9.86
C LEU A 90 65.12 -0.55 -10.02
N ALA A 91 64.52 0.09 -9.00
CA ALA A 91 63.17 0.64 -9.10
C ALA A 91 63.06 1.68 -10.22
N SER A 92 64.03 2.59 -10.32
CA SER A 92 64.07 3.62 -11.36
C SER A 92 64.28 3.01 -12.76
N LEU A 93 65.10 1.98 -12.90
CA LEU A 93 65.30 1.26 -14.17
C LEU A 93 64.02 0.54 -14.60
N LEU A 94 63.37 -0.19 -13.68
CA LEU A 94 62.11 -0.89 -13.95
C LEU A 94 60.96 0.08 -14.26
N ASP A 95 60.89 1.25 -13.62
CA ASP A 95 59.87 2.26 -13.94
C ASP A 95 60.10 2.91 -15.31
N ARG A 96 61.36 3.24 -15.65
CA ARG A 96 61.73 3.67 -17.03
C ARG A 96 61.37 2.60 -18.06
N MET A 97 61.66 1.34 -17.76
CA MET A 97 61.33 0.20 -18.62
C MET A 97 59.80 0.06 -18.80
N ALA A 98 59.02 0.20 -17.72
CA ALA A 98 57.56 0.18 -17.77
C ALA A 98 57.01 1.28 -18.69
N VAL A 99 57.50 2.52 -18.53
CA VAL A 99 57.12 3.66 -19.38
C VAL A 99 57.48 3.42 -20.85
N ASN A 100 58.72 2.95 -21.12
CA ASN A 100 59.15 2.63 -22.48
C ASN A 100 58.29 1.53 -23.13
N ILE A 101 57.90 0.50 -22.38
CA ILE A 101 56.99 -0.55 -22.87
C ILE A 101 55.59 0.03 -23.11
N CYS A 102 55.07 0.89 -22.23
CA CYS A 102 53.82 1.63 -22.40
C CYS A 102 53.80 2.54 -23.64
N ASP A 103 54.97 3.02 -24.09
CA ASP A 103 55.13 3.81 -25.31
C ASP A 103 55.44 2.98 -26.56
N SER A 104 55.73 1.69 -26.40
CA SER A 104 55.90 0.74 -27.51
C SER A 104 54.56 0.26 -28.10
N PRO A 105 54.54 -0.30 -29.32
CA PRO A 105 53.37 -0.98 -29.87
C PRO A 105 52.83 -2.13 -29.02
N LEU A 106 53.64 -2.73 -28.13
CA LEU A 106 53.26 -3.88 -27.30
C LEU A 106 52.16 -3.53 -26.30
N ALA A 107 52.17 -2.31 -25.75
CA ALA A 107 51.15 -1.82 -24.81
C ALA A 107 50.17 -0.85 -25.49
N ARG A 108 50.65 -0.02 -26.45
CA ARG A 108 49.77 0.89 -27.19
C ARG A 108 48.67 0.16 -27.96
N ARG A 109 48.95 -0.99 -28.59
CA ARG A 109 47.90 -1.78 -29.28
C ARG A 109 46.82 -2.29 -28.31
N PRO A 110 47.14 -3.01 -27.21
CA PRO A 110 46.18 -3.33 -26.15
C PRO A 110 45.36 -2.15 -25.64
N ALA A 111 46.00 -1.01 -25.34
CA ALA A 111 45.33 0.19 -24.86
C ALA A 111 44.37 0.76 -25.91
N SER A 112 44.79 0.91 -27.16
CA SER A 112 43.93 1.39 -28.25
C SER A 112 42.75 0.44 -28.53
N ILE A 113 42.96 -0.88 -28.50
CA ILE A 113 41.88 -1.87 -28.61
C ILE A 113 40.88 -1.67 -27.46
N ALA A 114 41.38 -1.58 -26.22
CA ALA A 114 40.52 -1.36 -25.06
C ALA A 114 39.71 -0.06 -25.15
N VAL A 115 40.34 1.06 -25.54
CA VAL A 115 39.65 2.35 -25.75
C VAL A 115 38.58 2.22 -26.82
N ILE A 116 38.89 1.65 -27.99
CA ILE A 116 37.93 1.49 -29.09
C ILE A 116 36.76 0.58 -28.69
N THR A 117 37.04 -0.56 -28.06
CA THR A 117 36.02 -1.51 -27.61
C THR A 117 35.14 -0.93 -26.51
N SER A 118 35.72 -0.30 -25.48
CA SER A 118 34.95 0.36 -24.42
C SER A 118 34.17 1.56 -24.94
N TYR A 119 34.75 2.39 -25.81
CA TYR A 119 34.02 3.49 -26.46
C TYR A 119 32.84 2.98 -27.28
N ALA A 120 33.01 1.94 -28.09
CA ALA A 120 31.95 1.37 -28.90
C ALA A 120 30.80 0.80 -28.05
N LEU A 121 31.12 0.03 -27.00
CA LEU A 121 30.11 -0.60 -26.14
C LEU A 121 29.40 0.41 -25.24
N ILE A 122 30.15 1.34 -24.63
CA ILE A 122 29.56 2.44 -23.85
C ILE A 122 28.73 3.36 -24.75
N ARG A 123 29.17 3.70 -25.96
CA ARG A 123 28.38 4.50 -26.91
C ARG A 123 27.11 3.79 -27.35
N LYS A 124 27.12 2.46 -27.49
CA LYS A 124 25.94 1.64 -27.79
C LYS A 124 24.93 1.68 -26.64
N ASP A 125 25.38 1.60 -25.39
CA ASP A 125 24.52 1.59 -24.19
C ASP A 125 24.26 2.98 -23.55
N MET A 126 24.94 4.03 -23.99
CA MET A 126 24.94 5.41 -23.46
C MET A 126 23.55 6.02 -23.27
N ASN A 127 22.62 5.70 -24.18
CA ASN A 127 21.25 6.22 -24.17
C ASN A 127 20.35 5.53 -23.12
N TYR A 128 20.79 4.40 -22.56
CA TYR A 128 20.07 3.65 -21.51
C TYR A 128 20.60 3.94 -20.09
N PHE A 129 21.72 4.68 -19.96
CA PHE A 129 22.18 5.20 -18.68
C PHE A 129 21.43 6.49 -18.32
N THR A 130 20.53 6.41 -17.35
CA THR A 130 19.81 7.57 -16.79
C THR A 130 20.79 8.61 -16.25
N ASN A 131 21.77 8.19 -15.46
CA ASN A 131 22.76 9.03 -14.83
C ASN A 131 24.05 9.13 -15.69
N PRO A 132 24.44 10.32 -16.18
CA PRO A 132 25.70 10.50 -16.91
C PRO A 132 26.93 10.06 -16.12
N ALA A 133 26.89 10.16 -14.78
CA ALA A 133 27.99 9.72 -13.92
C ALA A 133 28.11 8.19 -13.84
N GLU A 134 27.03 7.42 -14.03
CA GLU A 134 27.12 5.95 -14.12
C GLU A 134 27.81 5.52 -15.41
N THR A 135 27.49 6.17 -16.53
CA THR A 135 28.12 5.87 -17.82
C THR A 135 29.63 6.07 -17.79
N VAL A 136 30.07 7.19 -17.22
CA VAL A 136 31.50 7.51 -17.00
C VAL A 136 32.15 6.44 -16.12
N ARG A 137 31.51 6.06 -15.01
CA ARG A 137 32.01 5.05 -14.05
C ARG A 137 32.11 3.64 -14.63
N SER A 138 31.17 3.23 -15.49
CA SER A 138 31.20 1.95 -16.20
C SER A 138 32.27 1.94 -17.30
N ALA A 139 32.44 3.05 -18.02
CA ALA A 139 33.50 3.22 -19.01
C ALA A 139 34.90 3.14 -18.38
N GLU A 140 35.08 3.82 -17.25
CA GLU A 140 36.29 3.84 -16.41
C GLU A 140 36.66 2.44 -15.91
N ALA A 141 35.68 1.67 -15.44
CA ALA A 141 35.86 0.28 -15.02
C ALA A 141 36.33 -0.60 -16.19
N MET A 142 35.57 -0.52 -17.28
CA MET A 142 35.71 -1.38 -18.44
C MET A 142 37.04 -1.16 -19.15
N VAL A 143 37.39 0.09 -19.47
CA VAL A 143 38.61 0.37 -20.24
C VAL A 143 39.86 -0.02 -19.43
N ARG A 144 39.86 0.20 -18.11
CA ARG A 144 40.99 -0.16 -17.27
C ARG A 144 41.12 -1.67 -17.07
N SER A 145 40.02 -2.39 -16.87
CA SER A 145 40.05 -3.86 -16.83
C SER A 145 40.48 -4.46 -18.17
N LEU A 146 39.87 -4.02 -19.27
CA LEU A 146 40.17 -4.55 -20.61
C LEU A 146 41.62 -4.24 -21.01
N THR A 147 42.13 -3.04 -20.72
CA THR A 147 43.54 -2.70 -20.95
C THR A 147 44.47 -3.59 -20.13
N ALA A 148 44.19 -3.81 -18.84
CA ALA A 148 45.01 -4.66 -17.98
C ALA A 148 45.03 -6.13 -18.48
N ASN A 149 43.86 -6.70 -18.78
CA ASN A 149 43.76 -8.07 -19.31
C ASN A 149 44.43 -8.23 -20.69
N LEU A 150 44.32 -7.24 -21.58
CA LEU A 150 45.00 -7.27 -22.88
C LEU A 150 46.51 -7.05 -22.77
N CYS A 151 47.00 -6.26 -21.81
CA CYS A 151 48.43 -6.16 -21.51
C CYS A 151 48.95 -7.50 -20.95
N PHE A 152 48.25 -8.10 -19.99
CA PHE A 152 48.57 -9.41 -19.43
C PHE A 152 48.61 -10.52 -20.48
N SER A 153 47.72 -10.50 -21.48
CA SER A 153 47.71 -11.50 -22.55
C SER A 153 48.74 -11.22 -23.65
N SER A 154 48.98 -9.97 -24.01
CA SER A 154 49.84 -9.59 -25.15
C SER A 154 51.32 -9.46 -24.79
N ILE A 155 51.63 -9.01 -23.57
CA ILE A 155 52.99 -8.79 -23.11
C ILE A 155 53.47 -10.09 -22.47
N LYS A 156 54.36 -10.80 -23.18
CA LYS A 156 55.00 -12.06 -22.75
C LYS A 156 56.50 -11.87 -22.66
N LYS A 157 57.17 -12.78 -21.94
CA LYS A 157 58.62 -12.79 -21.76
C LYS A 157 59.14 -11.51 -21.10
N LEU A 158 58.46 -11.05 -20.04
CA LEU A 158 58.89 -9.86 -19.31
C LEU A 158 60.18 -10.14 -18.54
N ALA A 159 60.37 -11.36 -18.03
CA ALA A 159 61.67 -11.81 -17.52
C ALA A 159 62.79 -11.63 -18.57
N ASP A 160 62.67 -12.19 -19.79
CA ASP A 160 63.66 -12.04 -20.87
C ASP A 160 63.96 -10.56 -21.20
N MET A 161 62.94 -9.68 -21.17
CA MET A 161 63.12 -8.25 -21.41
C MET A 161 63.80 -7.52 -20.24
N ILE A 162 63.53 -7.90 -18.98
CA ILE A 162 64.23 -7.36 -17.81
C ILE A 162 65.69 -7.80 -17.85
N ASP A 163 65.96 -9.06 -18.18
CA ASP A 163 67.30 -9.63 -18.29
C ASP A 163 68.17 -8.89 -19.34
N GLN A 164 67.62 -8.69 -20.54
CA GLN A 164 68.27 -7.88 -21.58
C GLN A 164 68.50 -6.43 -21.14
N THR A 165 67.53 -5.82 -20.46
CA THR A 165 67.64 -4.41 -20.01
C THR A 165 68.67 -4.25 -18.89
N LEU A 166 68.73 -5.19 -17.93
CA LEU A 166 69.75 -5.21 -16.87
C LEU A 166 71.15 -5.41 -17.44
N THR A 167 71.28 -6.28 -18.45
CA THR A 167 72.53 -6.52 -19.18
C THR A 167 72.98 -5.29 -19.96
N GLN A 168 72.06 -4.53 -20.56
CA GLN A 168 72.37 -3.32 -21.35
C GLN A 168 72.64 -2.07 -20.50
N ASP A 169 71.90 -1.82 -19.40
CA ASP A 169 72.14 -0.68 -18.49
C ASP A 169 73.46 -0.86 -17.72
N GLY A 170 73.92 -2.10 -17.56
CA GLY A 170 75.12 -2.43 -16.79
C GLY A 170 74.93 -2.19 -15.29
N LEU A 171 73.69 -2.27 -14.77
CA LEU A 171 73.40 -1.96 -13.37
C LEU A 171 74.29 -2.78 -12.41
N LEU A 172 74.47 -4.08 -12.70
CA LEU A 172 75.30 -4.99 -11.90
C LEU A 172 76.80 -4.66 -11.94
N SER A 173 77.32 -4.06 -13.00
CA SER A 173 78.75 -3.67 -13.07
C SER A 173 79.08 -2.46 -12.18
N ARG A 174 78.06 -1.70 -11.76
CA ARG A 174 78.19 -0.62 -10.75
C ARG A 174 78.31 -1.15 -9.32
N TYR A 175 78.00 -2.43 -9.08
CA TYR A 175 78.03 -3.07 -7.76
C TYR A 175 78.93 -4.32 -7.80
N PRO A 176 80.27 -4.17 -7.72
CA PRO A 176 81.22 -5.27 -7.87
C PRO A 176 81.15 -6.35 -6.76
N GLN A 177 80.34 -6.13 -5.71
CA GLN A 177 80.01 -7.11 -4.69
C GLN A 177 79.02 -8.19 -5.18
N LEU A 178 78.36 -7.96 -6.31
CA LEU A 178 77.37 -8.88 -6.88
C LEU A 178 77.98 -9.83 -7.92
N PRO A 179 77.61 -11.13 -7.93
CA PRO A 179 78.08 -12.04 -8.97
C PRO A 179 77.55 -11.58 -10.34
N GLN A 180 78.45 -11.32 -11.28
CA GLN A 180 78.10 -11.06 -12.70
C GLN A 180 77.77 -12.37 -13.43
N GLN A 181 76.91 -13.20 -12.84
CA GLN A 181 76.43 -14.44 -13.43
C GLN A 181 75.07 -14.22 -14.11
N PRO A 182 74.82 -14.80 -15.30
CA PRO A 182 73.52 -14.71 -15.97
C PRO A 182 72.39 -15.23 -15.07
N ASP A 183 72.66 -16.21 -14.21
CA ASP A 183 71.69 -16.78 -13.27
C ASP A 183 71.14 -15.74 -12.26
N VAL A 184 71.95 -14.76 -11.85
CA VAL A 184 71.51 -13.67 -10.95
C VAL A 184 70.63 -12.67 -11.69
N ILE A 185 70.94 -12.40 -12.96
CA ILE A 185 70.14 -11.52 -13.83
C ILE A 185 68.76 -12.15 -14.07
N ALA A 186 68.75 -13.41 -14.50
CA ALA A 186 67.54 -14.19 -14.73
C ALA A 186 66.66 -14.26 -13.48
N LEU A 187 67.25 -14.50 -12.30
CA LEU A 187 66.48 -14.58 -11.05
C LEU A 187 65.94 -13.21 -10.59
N LEU A 188 66.69 -12.12 -10.75
CA LEU A 188 66.18 -10.76 -10.51
C LEU A 188 65.04 -10.41 -11.49
N ALA A 189 65.14 -10.87 -12.73
CA ALA A 189 64.11 -10.70 -13.74
C ALA A 189 62.82 -11.44 -13.37
N THR A 190 62.90 -12.74 -13.05
CA THR A 190 61.74 -13.55 -12.61
C THR A 190 61.08 -12.98 -11.34
N LEU A 191 61.86 -12.52 -10.36
CA LEU A 191 61.30 -11.99 -9.10
C LEU A 191 60.48 -10.70 -9.30
N ASN A 192 60.84 -9.87 -10.29
CA ASN A 192 60.21 -8.57 -10.55
C ASN A 192 59.24 -8.57 -11.75
N GLU A 193 59.10 -9.68 -12.48
CA GLU A 193 58.20 -9.80 -13.64
C GLU A 193 56.76 -9.39 -13.30
N ASP A 194 56.21 -9.89 -12.19
CA ASP A 194 54.88 -9.50 -11.70
C ASP A 194 54.75 -8.01 -11.40
N LEU A 195 55.73 -7.43 -10.69
CA LEU A 195 55.70 -6.03 -10.26
C LEU A 195 55.77 -5.10 -11.48
N LEU A 196 56.63 -5.43 -12.45
CA LEU A 196 56.74 -4.70 -13.71
C LEU A 196 55.44 -4.83 -14.53
N LEU A 197 54.85 -6.02 -14.59
CA LEU A 197 53.58 -6.25 -15.28
C LEU A 197 52.43 -5.44 -14.66
N ARG A 198 52.28 -5.46 -13.32
CA ARG A 198 51.27 -4.63 -12.62
C ARG A 198 51.49 -3.14 -12.86
N ARG A 199 52.74 -2.66 -12.94
CA ARG A 199 53.05 -1.26 -13.28
C ARG A 199 52.65 -0.92 -14.71
N ILE A 200 52.98 -1.76 -15.68
CA ILE A 200 52.61 -1.58 -17.09
C ILE A 200 51.08 -1.58 -17.26
N GLU A 201 50.37 -2.51 -16.59
CA GLU A 201 48.91 -2.53 -16.55
C GLU A 201 48.36 -1.22 -15.99
N SER A 202 48.90 -0.72 -14.87
CA SER A 202 48.46 0.53 -14.23
C SER A 202 48.69 1.76 -15.10
N ILE A 203 49.86 1.92 -15.72
CA ILE A 203 50.16 3.07 -16.60
C ILE A 203 49.27 3.02 -17.85
N SER A 204 49.21 1.85 -18.51
CA SER A 204 48.46 1.68 -19.76
C SER A 204 46.96 1.90 -19.54
N ALA A 205 46.40 1.37 -18.45
CA ALA A 205 45.01 1.56 -18.08
C ALA A 205 44.66 3.02 -17.78
N THR A 206 45.56 3.78 -17.14
CA THR A 206 45.35 5.21 -16.86
C THR A 206 45.37 6.03 -18.15
N ARG A 207 46.39 5.86 -19.00
CA ARG A 207 46.47 6.53 -20.32
C ARG A 207 45.27 6.19 -21.23
N ALA A 208 44.81 4.94 -21.18
CA ALA A 208 43.61 4.50 -21.90
C ALA A 208 42.34 5.18 -21.37
N TRP A 209 42.22 5.36 -20.05
CA TRP A 209 41.10 6.11 -19.48
C TRP A 209 41.12 7.59 -19.86
N GLU A 210 42.28 8.26 -19.77
CA GLU A 210 42.41 9.67 -20.16
C GLU A 210 41.94 9.89 -21.60
N SER A 211 42.43 9.06 -22.54
CA SER A 211 42.01 9.09 -23.95
C SER A 211 40.52 8.79 -24.16
N LEU A 212 39.93 7.86 -23.38
CA LEU A 212 38.50 7.59 -23.44
C LEU A 212 37.67 8.73 -22.84
N ALA A 213 38.12 9.34 -21.74
CA ALA A 213 37.41 10.41 -21.05
C ALA A 213 37.27 11.65 -21.94
N GLU A 214 38.31 12.02 -22.70
CA GLU A 214 38.25 13.07 -23.74
C GLU A 214 37.19 12.75 -24.80
N GLN A 215 37.17 11.51 -25.34
CA GLN A 215 36.18 11.08 -26.33
C GLN A 215 34.75 11.09 -25.77
N LEU A 216 34.56 10.80 -24.48
CA LEU A 216 33.26 10.85 -23.83
C LEU A 216 32.80 12.28 -23.50
N GLN A 217 33.71 13.22 -23.25
CA GLN A 217 33.38 14.64 -23.11
C GLN A 217 32.81 15.20 -24.41
N ALA A 218 33.43 14.89 -25.57
CA ALA A 218 32.93 15.29 -26.89
C ALA A 218 31.54 14.72 -27.26
N ILE A 219 31.05 13.71 -26.53
CA ILE A 219 29.67 13.19 -26.65
C ILE A 219 28.69 13.95 -25.76
N LYS A 220 29.09 14.42 -24.57
CA LYS A 220 28.19 15.14 -23.64
C LYS A 220 27.62 16.43 -24.23
N GLU A 221 28.33 17.05 -25.16
CA GLU A 221 27.91 18.28 -25.86
C GLU A 221 26.90 18.02 -26.99
N ARG A 222 26.68 16.75 -27.38
CA ARG A 222 25.65 16.38 -28.35
C ARG A 222 24.33 16.11 -27.63
N PRO A 223 23.19 16.59 -28.17
CA PRO A 223 21.89 16.27 -27.58
C PRO A 223 21.68 14.75 -27.56
N ARG A 224 21.28 14.22 -26.40
CA ARG A 224 20.84 12.82 -26.25
C ARG A 224 19.62 12.62 -27.15
N TYR A 225 19.79 11.97 -28.30
CA TYR A 225 18.69 11.64 -29.20
C TYR A 225 17.66 10.78 -28.45
N PRO A 226 16.39 11.19 -28.34
CA PRO A 226 15.38 10.40 -27.66
C PRO A 226 15.03 9.18 -28.53
N ILE A 227 15.68 8.04 -28.26
CA ILE A 227 15.35 6.75 -28.89
C ILE A 227 13.83 6.45 -28.78
N MET A 228 13.17 6.94 -27.73
CA MET A 228 11.72 6.85 -27.56
C MET A 228 10.88 7.47 -28.69
N GLU A 229 11.39 8.40 -29.51
CA GLU A 229 10.65 8.92 -30.67
C GLU A 229 10.71 8.01 -31.89
N GLN A 230 11.83 7.31 -32.10
CA GLN A 230 11.98 6.35 -33.21
C GLN A 230 11.36 4.97 -32.91
N LEU A 231 11.06 4.67 -31.64
CA LEU A 231 10.41 3.42 -31.21
C LEU A 231 8.90 3.56 -30.90
N ARG A 232 8.27 4.72 -31.21
CA ARG A 232 6.81 4.87 -31.11
C ARG A 232 6.10 3.97 -32.14
N GLY A 233 5.73 2.76 -31.73
CA GLY A 233 4.99 1.81 -32.56
C GLY A 233 5.32 0.33 -32.30
N LEU A 234 6.39 0.03 -31.57
CA LEU A 234 6.69 -1.33 -31.11
C LEU A 234 5.87 -1.68 -29.85
N ASP A 235 5.52 -2.96 -29.71
CA ASP A 235 4.79 -3.48 -28.55
C ASP A 235 5.53 -3.18 -27.23
N PRO A 236 4.83 -2.84 -26.13
CA PRO A 236 5.35 -2.76 -24.76
C PRO A 236 6.48 -3.68 -24.34
N ASN A 237 6.44 -4.94 -24.76
CA ASN A 237 7.35 -6.02 -24.40
C ASN A 237 8.53 -6.14 -25.38
N LEU A 238 8.46 -5.45 -26.52
CA LEU A 238 9.51 -5.29 -27.52
C LEU A 238 10.31 -3.98 -27.38
N PHE A 239 9.91 -3.08 -26.47
CA PHE A 239 10.76 -1.94 -26.12
C PHE A 239 12.08 -2.47 -25.52
N PRO A 240 13.25 -2.12 -26.07
CA PRO A 240 14.51 -2.35 -25.39
C PRO A 240 14.44 -1.64 -24.03
N PHE A 241 14.99 -2.29 -22.99
CA PHE A 241 14.85 -1.85 -21.60
C PHE A 241 15.14 -0.34 -21.47
N GLN A 242 14.20 0.42 -20.89
CA GLN A 242 14.33 1.88 -20.78
C GLN A 242 15.58 2.32 -20.00
N HIS A 243 16.10 1.42 -19.17
CA HIS A 243 17.35 1.51 -18.45
C HIS A 243 18.11 0.21 -18.68
N ILE A 244 19.44 0.22 -18.58
CA ILE A 244 20.22 -1.02 -18.58
C ILE A 244 19.68 -1.94 -17.48
N SER A 245 19.40 -3.21 -17.80
CA SER A 245 18.80 -4.11 -16.81
C SER A 245 19.76 -4.34 -15.63
N PRO A 246 19.27 -4.62 -14.40
CA PRO A 246 20.17 -4.81 -13.26
C PRO A 246 21.29 -5.84 -13.52
N PRO A 247 21.04 -7.02 -14.13
CA PRO A 247 22.12 -7.94 -14.48
C PRO A 247 23.14 -7.37 -15.48
N GLN A 248 22.72 -6.52 -16.42
CA GLN A 248 23.64 -5.85 -17.35
C GLN A 248 24.42 -4.72 -16.68
N LEU A 249 23.82 -4.01 -15.70
CA LEU A 249 24.54 -3.04 -14.86
C LEU A 249 25.56 -3.72 -13.95
N ASP A 250 25.24 -4.92 -13.44
CA ASP A 250 26.19 -5.72 -12.65
C ASP A 250 27.34 -6.24 -13.51
N VAL A 251 27.12 -6.65 -14.77
CA VAL A 251 28.23 -6.91 -15.73
C VAL A 251 29.14 -5.67 -15.91
N TYR A 252 28.58 -4.46 -15.93
CA TYR A 252 29.39 -3.23 -15.97
C TYR A 252 30.13 -2.96 -14.66
N ALA A 253 29.57 -3.33 -13.51
CA ALA A 253 30.22 -3.23 -12.21
C ALA A 253 31.32 -4.30 -12.01
N ASP A 254 31.13 -5.49 -12.55
CA ASP A 254 32.09 -6.60 -12.51
C ASP A 254 33.43 -6.26 -13.19
N TYR A 255 33.46 -5.29 -14.11
CA TYR A 255 34.73 -4.76 -14.64
C TYR A 255 35.64 -4.08 -13.59
N TYR A 256 35.18 -3.83 -12.36
CA TYR A 256 36.07 -3.52 -11.23
C TYR A 256 36.79 -4.75 -10.67
N ASN A 257 36.15 -5.92 -10.73
CA ASN A 257 36.62 -7.18 -10.16
C ASN A 257 37.33 -8.09 -11.18
N THR A 258 37.18 -7.88 -12.49
CA THR A 258 37.82 -8.68 -13.55
C THR A 258 39.26 -8.27 -13.82
N LEU A 259 40.14 -8.39 -12.83
CA LEU A 259 41.59 -8.21 -13.00
C LEU A 259 42.30 -9.57 -13.17
N PRO A 260 43.40 -9.67 -13.95
CA PRO A 260 44.17 -10.92 -14.08
C PRO A 260 44.57 -11.52 -12.74
N VAL A 261 45.06 -10.68 -11.81
CA VAL A 261 45.44 -11.08 -10.45
C VAL A 261 44.25 -11.60 -9.64
N LEU A 262 43.08 -10.99 -9.78
CA LEU A 262 41.85 -11.41 -9.08
C LEU A 262 41.26 -12.71 -9.63
N ASN A 263 41.46 -13.02 -10.92
CA ASN A 263 41.03 -14.30 -11.48
C ASN A 263 41.79 -15.47 -10.84
N VAL A 264 43.09 -15.32 -10.61
CA VAL A 264 43.93 -16.31 -9.91
C VAL A 264 43.54 -16.39 -8.43
N PHE A 265 43.37 -15.25 -7.76
CA PHE A 265 42.95 -15.20 -6.36
C PHE A 265 41.59 -15.88 -6.14
N ASN A 266 40.59 -15.60 -6.99
CA ASN A 266 39.28 -16.24 -6.92
C ASN A 266 39.34 -17.77 -7.14
N ALA A 267 40.27 -18.27 -7.95
CA ALA A 267 40.48 -19.71 -8.11
C ALA A 267 41.04 -20.35 -6.82
N LEU A 268 41.96 -19.67 -6.11
CA LEU A 268 42.44 -20.12 -4.81
C LEU A 268 41.33 -20.09 -3.75
N LEU A 269 40.52 -19.02 -3.70
CA LEU A 269 39.38 -18.93 -2.78
C LEU A 269 38.35 -20.04 -3.03
N ARG A 270 37.95 -20.28 -4.29
CA ARG A 270 37.05 -21.40 -4.64
C ARG A 270 37.63 -22.76 -4.26
N SER A 271 38.94 -22.95 -4.41
CA SER A 271 39.62 -24.18 -3.98
C SER A 271 39.50 -24.42 -2.47
N VAL A 272 39.46 -23.35 -1.66
CA VAL A 272 39.15 -23.42 -0.22
C VAL A 272 37.66 -23.68 0.02
N GLU A 273 36.75 -22.94 -0.64
CA GLU A 273 35.29 -23.13 -0.51
C GLU A 273 34.85 -24.59 -0.82
N ASP A 274 35.37 -25.18 -1.90
CA ASP A 274 35.11 -26.57 -2.26
C ASP A 274 35.76 -27.57 -1.30
N ALA A 275 36.87 -27.20 -0.64
CA ALA A 275 37.51 -28.06 0.35
C ALA A 275 36.72 -28.05 1.68
N VAL A 276 36.27 -26.88 2.15
CA VAL A 276 35.37 -26.75 3.31
C VAL A 276 34.08 -27.53 3.08
N SER A 277 33.48 -27.40 1.89
CA SER A 277 32.26 -28.13 1.52
C SER A 277 32.44 -29.66 1.55
N ARG A 278 33.64 -30.16 1.26
CA ARG A 278 33.98 -31.60 1.32
C ARG A 278 34.31 -32.09 2.73
N VAL A 279 34.97 -31.27 3.56
CA VAL A 279 35.30 -31.64 4.95
C VAL A 279 34.09 -31.49 5.89
N GLY A 280 33.20 -30.52 5.63
CA GLY A 280 31.95 -30.33 6.39
C GLY A 280 30.82 -31.29 6.02
N ALA A 281 31.01 -32.17 5.02
CA ALA A 281 30.02 -33.15 4.60
C ALA A 281 30.00 -34.36 5.57
N VAL A 282 29.06 -34.32 6.52
CA VAL A 282 28.87 -35.38 7.53
C VAL A 282 28.41 -36.69 6.87
N LYS A 283 29.15 -37.79 7.10
CA LYS A 283 28.67 -39.14 6.73
C LYS A 283 27.55 -39.59 7.68
N PRO A 284 26.53 -40.33 7.20
CA PRO A 284 25.42 -40.75 8.05
C PRO A 284 25.89 -41.55 9.29
N GLY A 285 25.70 -41.00 10.48
CA GLY A 285 26.06 -41.61 11.77
C GLY A 285 27.32 -41.06 12.45
N GLU A 286 28.10 -40.20 11.80
CA GLU A 286 29.24 -39.52 12.42
C GLU A 286 28.81 -38.17 13.04
N ALA A 287 29.45 -37.76 14.14
CA ALA A 287 29.20 -36.45 14.74
C ALA A 287 29.74 -35.31 13.85
N PRO A 288 29.06 -34.15 13.75
CA PRO A 288 29.53 -33.04 12.93
C PRO A 288 30.87 -32.52 13.42
N VAL A 289 31.87 -32.52 12.54
CA VAL A 289 33.21 -31.98 12.84
C VAL A 289 33.12 -30.47 12.98
N GLU A 290 33.59 -29.95 14.11
CA GLU A 290 33.69 -28.51 14.35
C GLU A 290 34.93 -27.98 13.62
N LEU A 291 34.70 -27.07 12.66
CA LEU A 291 35.76 -26.50 11.83
C LEU A 291 36.19 -25.15 12.40
N SER A 292 37.41 -25.10 12.92
CA SER A 292 38.10 -23.86 13.31
C SER A 292 39.54 -23.85 12.78
N LEU A 293 40.13 -22.65 12.64
CA LEU A 293 41.51 -22.51 12.18
C LEU A 293 42.51 -23.27 13.09
N ALA A 294 42.31 -23.21 14.42
CA ALA A 294 43.14 -23.94 15.40
C ALA A 294 43.05 -25.48 15.25
N THR A 295 41.88 -26.00 14.86
CA THR A 295 41.71 -27.44 14.58
C THR A 295 42.29 -27.92 13.25
N LEU A 296 42.70 -27.00 12.37
CA LEU A 296 43.40 -27.34 11.11
C LEU A 296 44.92 -27.39 11.29
N GLU A 297 45.50 -26.45 12.06
CA GLU A 297 46.94 -26.43 12.37
C GLU A 297 47.42 -27.70 13.08
N SER A 298 46.54 -28.35 13.84
CA SER A 298 46.81 -29.59 14.59
C SER A 298 46.32 -30.86 13.88
N ALA A 299 45.85 -30.77 12.63
CA ALA A 299 45.21 -31.89 11.95
C ALA A 299 46.18 -32.98 11.46
N THR A 300 45.90 -34.23 11.84
CA THR A 300 46.60 -35.42 11.33
C THR A 300 45.98 -36.02 10.07
N ASP A 301 44.77 -35.59 9.72
CA ASP A 301 43.99 -36.08 8.58
C ASP A 301 44.32 -35.32 7.29
N ASP A 302 44.48 -36.05 6.18
CA ASP A 302 44.97 -35.50 4.91
C ASP A 302 43.98 -34.53 4.24
N ALA A 303 42.67 -34.66 4.46
CA ALA A 303 41.69 -33.72 3.91
C ALA A 303 41.76 -32.36 4.64
N ARG A 304 41.95 -32.39 5.97
CA ARG A 304 42.16 -31.16 6.76
C ARG A 304 43.53 -30.51 6.51
N ARG A 305 44.60 -31.29 6.31
CA ARG A 305 45.90 -30.77 5.85
C ARG A 305 45.80 -30.12 4.48
N THR A 306 45.16 -30.78 3.52
CA THR A 306 44.91 -30.22 2.18
C THR A 306 44.12 -28.91 2.24
N LEU A 307 43.16 -28.79 3.17
CA LEU A 307 42.45 -27.53 3.41
C LEU A 307 43.38 -26.45 4.00
N PHE A 308 44.21 -26.80 4.98
CA PHE A 308 45.20 -25.88 5.56
C PHE A 308 46.21 -25.38 4.51
N ASP A 309 46.76 -26.25 3.67
CA ASP A 309 47.70 -25.88 2.60
C ASP A 309 47.07 -24.92 1.57
N ARG A 310 45.78 -25.10 1.26
CA ARG A 310 45.02 -24.18 0.39
C ARG A 310 44.79 -22.82 1.05
N VAL A 311 44.51 -22.80 2.36
CA VAL A 311 44.40 -21.55 3.15
C VAL A 311 45.75 -20.81 3.17
N GLN A 312 46.86 -21.51 3.43
CA GLN A 312 48.21 -20.93 3.38
C GLN A 312 48.57 -20.42 1.98
N SER A 313 48.18 -21.16 0.93
CA SER A 313 48.38 -20.73 -0.46
C SER A 313 47.60 -19.45 -0.80
N ALA A 314 46.37 -19.31 -0.29
CA ALA A 314 45.56 -18.10 -0.46
C ALA A 314 46.15 -16.89 0.30
N ILE A 315 46.68 -17.11 1.52
CA ILE A 315 47.34 -16.06 2.31
C ILE A 315 48.67 -15.64 1.63
N GLY A 316 49.47 -16.61 1.20
CA GLY A 316 50.76 -16.38 0.53
C GLY A 316 50.64 -15.68 -0.83
N PHE A 317 49.45 -15.68 -1.44
CA PHE A 317 49.16 -14.93 -2.66
C PHE A 317 49.13 -13.41 -2.44
N ILE A 318 48.71 -12.94 -1.26
CA ILE A 318 48.49 -11.51 -0.97
C ILE A 318 49.79 -10.71 -1.17
N LYS A 319 49.72 -9.58 -1.91
CA LYS A 319 50.85 -8.66 -2.15
C LYS A 319 50.45 -7.19 -1.95
N PRO A 320 51.34 -6.32 -1.43
CA PRO A 320 51.04 -4.89 -1.21
C PRO A 320 50.52 -4.15 -2.45
N GLU A 321 50.92 -4.56 -3.65
CA GLU A 321 50.51 -4.00 -4.94
C GLU A 321 49.09 -4.39 -5.39
N SER A 322 48.49 -5.45 -4.85
CA SER A 322 47.14 -5.96 -5.23
C SER A 322 46.16 -6.08 -4.06
N VAL A 323 46.65 -5.96 -2.81
CA VAL A 323 45.91 -6.21 -1.57
C VAL A 323 44.56 -5.49 -1.44
N VAL A 324 44.42 -4.26 -1.92
CA VAL A 324 43.16 -3.50 -1.84
C VAL A 324 42.06 -4.18 -2.68
N HIS A 325 42.44 -4.77 -3.81
CA HIS A 325 41.54 -5.52 -4.68
C HIS A 325 41.16 -6.88 -4.07
N GLU A 326 42.14 -7.58 -3.48
CA GLU A 326 41.94 -8.85 -2.79
C GLU A 326 41.05 -8.69 -1.56
N ALA A 327 41.25 -7.62 -0.78
CA ALA A 327 40.39 -7.25 0.34
C ALA A 327 38.95 -6.98 -0.10
N SER A 328 38.74 -6.25 -1.21
CA SER A 328 37.41 -5.98 -1.78
C SER A 328 36.66 -7.28 -2.13
N VAL A 329 37.35 -8.26 -2.73
CA VAL A 329 36.77 -9.59 -3.01
C VAL A 329 36.46 -10.35 -1.72
N ALA A 330 37.37 -10.34 -0.74
CA ALA A 330 37.20 -11.05 0.53
C ALA A 330 36.01 -10.53 1.34
N ILE A 331 35.79 -9.21 1.42
CA ILE A 331 34.62 -8.65 2.11
C ILE A 331 33.31 -8.93 1.35
N GLN A 332 33.31 -8.93 0.01
CA GLN A 332 32.12 -9.32 -0.77
C GLN A 332 31.71 -10.77 -0.47
N LYS A 333 32.69 -11.67 -0.45
CA LYS A 333 32.49 -13.09 -0.08
C LYS A 333 32.02 -13.26 1.37
N LEU A 334 32.67 -12.56 2.32
CA LEU A 334 32.27 -12.57 3.73
C LEU A 334 30.81 -12.15 3.93
N MET A 335 30.38 -11.06 3.27
CA MET A 335 29.01 -10.58 3.36
C MET A 335 28.02 -11.57 2.74
N HIS A 336 28.36 -12.21 1.62
CA HIS A 336 27.52 -13.28 1.05
C HIS A 336 27.38 -14.48 2.00
N CYS A 337 28.47 -14.93 2.64
CA CYS A 337 28.40 -15.97 3.67
C CYS A 337 27.53 -15.56 4.87
N ALA A 338 27.61 -14.31 5.31
CA ALA A 338 26.76 -13.78 6.38
C ALA A 338 25.27 -13.75 5.99
N GLU A 339 24.94 -13.38 4.76
CA GLU A 339 23.58 -13.41 4.23
C GLU A 339 23.01 -14.83 4.21
N VAL A 340 23.76 -15.80 3.66
CA VAL A 340 23.38 -17.22 3.65
C VAL A 340 23.22 -17.77 5.07
N HIS A 341 24.08 -17.37 6.00
CA HIS A 341 23.98 -17.74 7.42
C HIS A 341 22.68 -17.20 8.05
N ILE A 342 22.33 -15.93 7.81
CA ILE A 342 21.06 -15.33 8.28
C ILE A 342 19.86 -16.07 7.68
N GLN A 343 19.81 -16.24 6.35
CA GLN A 343 18.71 -16.94 5.68
C GLN A 343 18.56 -18.40 6.14
N THR A 344 19.65 -19.05 6.55
CA THR A 344 19.61 -20.38 7.15
C THR A 344 18.98 -20.33 8.54
N LEU A 345 19.45 -19.44 9.42
CA LEU A 345 18.89 -19.26 10.77
C LEU A 345 17.39 -18.94 10.77
N GLU A 346 16.88 -18.20 9.79
CA GLU A 346 15.45 -17.89 9.66
C GLU A 346 14.60 -19.09 9.23
N LYS A 347 15.16 -20.02 8.46
CA LYS A 347 14.45 -21.21 7.93
C LYS A 347 14.48 -22.40 8.88
N CYS A 348 15.45 -22.46 9.80
CA CYS A 348 15.63 -23.59 10.71
C CYS A 348 14.62 -23.57 11.87
N THR A 349 13.65 -24.48 11.81
CA THR A 349 12.74 -24.72 12.95
C THR A 349 13.47 -25.45 14.09
N PRO A 350 12.94 -25.44 15.34
CA PRO A 350 13.52 -26.22 16.44
C PRO A 350 13.64 -27.73 16.16
N ALA A 351 12.83 -28.28 15.24
CA ALA A 351 12.87 -29.68 14.84
C ALA A 351 13.98 -30.00 13.80
N ASP A 352 14.49 -28.98 13.10
CA ASP A 352 15.52 -29.13 12.06
C ASP A 352 16.92 -28.68 12.51
N ALA A 353 17.06 -28.25 13.77
CA ALA A 353 18.31 -27.68 14.32
C ALA A 353 19.56 -28.55 14.05
N GLU A 354 19.49 -29.86 14.29
CA GLU A 354 20.62 -30.79 14.02
C GLU A 354 20.91 -30.97 12.51
N LYS A 355 19.93 -30.78 11.62
CA LYS A 355 20.16 -30.81 10.16
C LYS A 355 20.82 -29.53 9.66
N CYS A 356 20.50 -28.39 10.27
CA CYS A 356 21.07 -27.09 9.92
C CYS A 356 22.52 -26.92 10.42
N LYS A 357 22.88 -27.60 11.51
CA LYS A 357 24.15 -27.48 12.23
C LYS A 357 25.41 -27.61 11.35
N PRO A 358 25.54 -28.57 10.39
CA PRO A 358 26.72 -28.64 9.52
C PRO A 358 26.84 -27.44 8.57
N VAL A 359 25.72 -26.95 8.05
CA VAL A 359 25.67 -25.79 7.13
C VAL A 359 26.03 -24.50 7.88
N LEU A 360 25.56 -24.36 9.12
CA LEU A 360 25.92 -23.23 9.98
C LEU A 360 27.42 -23.27 10.35
N ASN A 361 27.97 -24.42 10.72
CA ASN A 361 29.41 -24.60 10.99
C ASN A 361 30.28 -24.27 9.76
N ALA A 362 29.92 -24.78 8.58
CA ALA A 362 30.68 -24.52 7.35
C ALA A 362 30.69 -23.02 6.99
N ASN A 363 29.53 -22.34 7.09
CA ASN A 363 29.44 -20.90 6.87
C ASN A 363 30.22 -20.10 7.92
N GLN A 364 30.15 -20.49 9.20
CA GLN A 364 30.90 -19.83 10.28
C GLN A 364 32.42 -19.96 10.06
N PHE A 365 32.92 -21.13 9.66
CA PHE A 365 34.32 -21.30 9.28
C PHE A 365 34.71 -20.41 8.08
N LEU A 366 33.87 -20.36 7.02
CA LEU A 366 34.14 -19.50 5.85
C LEU A 366 34.16 -18.02 6.23
N MET A 367 33.27 -17.57 7.11
CA MET A 367 33.30 -16.21 7.65
C MET A 367 34.62 -15.94 8.39
N SER A 368 35.06 -16.84 9.28
CA SER A 368 36.35 -16.73 9.97
C SER A 368 37.55 -16.74 9.01
N PHE A 369 37.52 -17.56 7.95
CA PHE A 369 38.56 -17.58 6.91
C PHE A 369 38.64 -16.26 6.15
N TYR A 370 37.51 -15.67 5.74
CA TYR A 370 37.53 -14.37 5.06
C TYR A 370 37.96 -13.23 5.99
N ILE A 371 37.63 -13.28 7.29
CA ILE A 371 38.16 -12.34 8.29
C ILE A 371 39.70 -12.49 8.44
N LEU A 372 40.23 -13.71 8.40
CA LEU A 372 41.68 -13.95 8.38
C LEU A 372 42.35 -13.37 7.13
N ILE A 373 41.77 -13.55 5.94
CA ILE A 373 42.25 -12.93 4.71
C ILE A 373 42.26 -11.39 4.86
N LEU A 374 41.18 -10.80 5.36
CA LEU A 374 41.09 -9.35 5.60
C LEU A 374 42.13 -8.84 6.61
N LYS A 375 42.45 -9.63 7.65
CA LYS A 375 43.55 -9.33 8.59
C LYS A 375 44.92 -9.28 7.90
N HIS A 376 45.22 -10.26 7.05
CA HIS A 376 46.46 -10.26 6.27
C HIS A 376 46.51 -9.11 5.25
N CYS A 377 45.36 -8.74 4.67
CA CYS A 377 45.27 -7.57 3.82
C CYS A 377 45.54 -6.27 4.60
N ALA A 378 44.91 -6.08 5.76
CA ALA A 378 45.10 -4.91 6.62
C ALA A 378 46.57 -4.78 7.05
N ALA A 379 47.25 -5.88 7.37
CA ALA A 379 48.68 -5.87 7.71
C ALA A 379 49.60 -5.39 6.57
N ALA A 380 49.21 -5.55 5.30
CA ALA A 380 50.03 -5.17 4.15
C ALA A 380 49.78 -3.73 3.65
N ASN A 381 48.57 -3.18 3.78
CA ASN A 381 48.26 -1.79 3.41
C ASN A 381 47.03 -1.23 4.16
N GLN A 382 47.17 -1.13 5.49
CA GLN A 382 46.09 -0.83 6.43
C GLN A 382 45.13 0.31 6.03
N PRO A 383 45.57 1.55 5.73
CA PRO A 383 44.64 2.67 5.53
C PRO A 383 43.75 2.49 4.29
N ALA A 384 44.33 2.03 3.17
CA ALA A 384 43.60 1.81 1.93
C ALA A 384 42.64 0.59 2.03
N VAL A 385 43.06 -0.45 2.75
CA VAL A 385 42.23 -1.64 3.01
C VAL A 385 41.05 -1.29 3.93
N GLN A 386 41.29 -0.54 5.02
CA GLN A 386 40.22 -0.13 5.94
C GLN A 386 39.12 0.68 5.24
N GLU A 387 39.50 1.65 4.39
CA GLU A 387 38.55 2.45 3.63
C GLU A 387 37.73 1.59 2.65
N GLU A 388 38.39 0.74 1.87
CA GLU A 388 37.72 -0.12 0.87
C GLU A 388 36.79 -1.15 1.53
N VAL A 389 37.23 -1.84 2.58
CA VAL A 389 36.43 -2.84 3.29
C VAL A 389 35.20 -2.21 3.92
N THR A 390 35.37 -1.06 4.59
CA THR A 390 34.24 -0.33 5.21
C THR A 390 33.25 0.13 4.16
N ARG A 391 33.73 0.68 3.04
CA ARG A 391 32.89 1.10 1.92
C ARG A 391 32.06 -0.06 1.34
N VAL A 392 32.65 -1.25 1.19
CA VAL A 392 31.93 -2.42 0.64
C VAL A 392 30.96 -3.02 1.65
N TYR A 393 31.32 -3.10 2.93
CA TYR A 393 30.39 -3.47 4.01
C TYR A 393 29.16 -2.54 4.01
N LEU A 394 29.38 -1.23 3.96
CA LEU A 394 28.33 -0.21 3.99
C LEU A 394 27.44 -0.19 2.72
N LYS A 395 27.87 -0.83 1.62
CA LYS A 395 27.05 -1.00 0.40
C LYS A 395 25.99 -2.10 0.51
N GLN A 396 26.09 -3.00 1.49
CA GLN A 396 25.12 -4.10 1.62
C GLN A 396 23.78 -3.61 2.21
N ASP A 397 22.66 -4.06 1.67
CA ASP A 397 21.33 -3.61 2.13
C ASP A 397 21.01 -4.08 3.55
N PHE A 398 21.39 -5.31 3.90
CA PHE A 398 21.16 -5.92 5.22
C PHE A 398 22.22 -5.56 6.28
N LYS A 399 23.18 -4.67 6.00
CA LYS A 399 24.32 -4.32 6.89
C LYS A 399 23.95 -3.99 8.35
N PHE A 400 22.78 -3.37 8.56
CA PHE A 400 22.23 -3.01 9.87
C PHE A 400 20.92 -3.76 10.18
N GLY A 401 20.62 -4.79 9.40
CA GLY A 401 19.64 -5.82 9.71
C GLY A 401 20.22 -6.85 10.69
N TYR A 402 19.37 -7.74 11.21
CA TYR A 402 19.74 -8.90 12.03
C TYR A 402 20.90 -8.66 13.03
N PRO A 403 20.74 -7.78 14.04
CA PRO A 403 21.81 -7.38 14.94
C PRO A 403 22.57 -8.54 15.60
N LYS A 404 21.89 -9.66 15.88
CA LYS A 404 22.48 -10.88 16.45
C LYS A 404 23.66 -11.46 15.66
N VAL A 405 23.69 -11.29 14.33
CA VAL A 405 24.78 -11.78 13.46
C VAL A 405 25.69 -10.62 13.04
N MET A 406 25.08 -9.48 12.69
CA MET A 406 25.82 -8.35 12.12
C MET A 406 26.64 -7.55 13.15
N VAL A 407 26.23 -7.51 14.43
CA VAL A 407 27.00 -6.84 15.49
C VAL A 407 28.28 -7.60 15.85
N PRO A 408 28.26 -8.94 16.12
CA PRO A 408 29.49 -9.70 16.30
C PRO A 408 30.44 -9.60 15.11
N LEU A 409 29.92 -9.74 13.88
CA LEU A 409 30.71 -9.66 12.66
C LEU A 409 31.46 -8.33 12.50
N VAL A 410 30.81 -7.19 12.77
CA VAL A 410 31.50 -5.90 12.69
C VAL A 410 32.48 -5.70 13.84
N CYS A 411 32.22 -6.26 15.03
CA CYS A 411 33.19 -6.24 16.13
C CYS A 411 34.46 -7.03 15.78
N GLU A 412 34.34 -8.20 15.16
CA GLU A 412 35.50 -8.98 14.68
C GLU A 412 36.29 -8.23 13.59
N LEU A 413 35.59 -7.59 12.64
CA LEU A 413 36.23 -6.77 11.61
C LEU A 413 36.95 -5.52 12.16
N ILE A 414 36.45 -4.94 13.26
CA ILE A 414 37.15 -3.90 14.01
C ILE A 414 38.38 -4.48 14.72
N ALA A 415 38.26 -5.65 15.35
CA ALA A 415 39.35 -6.29 16.10
C ALA A 415 40.53 -6.77 15.22
N VAL A 416 40.33 -6.98 13.92
CA VAL A 416 41.40 -7.26 12.94
C VAL A 416 41.87 -6.03 12.16
N ASP A 417 41.53 -4.82 12.63
CA ASP A 417 41.90 -3.55 11.99
C ASP A 417 41.42 -3.42 10.52
N ALA A 418 40.32 -4.06 10.15
CA ALA A 418 39.77 -4.01 8.78
C ALA A 418 38.71 -2.93 8.57
N ILE A 419 38.26 -2.20 9.61
CA ILE A 419 37.22 -1.16 9.52
C ILE A 419 37.76 0.24 9.85
N ASN A 420 37.48 1.18 8.97
CA ASN A 420 37.62 2.62 9.20
C ASN A 420 36.48 3.10 10.11
N LEU A 421 36.76 3.15 11.41
CA LEU A 421 35.80 3.52 12.46
C LEU A 421 35.11 4.87 12.20
N LYS A 422 35.81 5.86 11.64
CA LYS A 422 35.24 7.20 11.36
C LYS A 422 34.20 7.14 10.24
N MET A 423 34.46 6.38 9.19
CA MET A 423 33.51 6.16 8.09
C MET A 423 32.28 5.38 8.58
N PHE A 424 32.49 4.37 9.42
CA PHE A 424 31.43 3.57 10.02
C PHE A 424 30.54 4.38 10.97
N ASP A 425 31.11 5.16 11.90
CA ASP A 425 30.36 6.01 12.84
C ASP A 425 29.48 7.03 12.12
N MET A 426 30.01 7.69 11.08
CA MET A 426 29.23 8.67 10.30
C MET A 426 28.02 8.02 9.60
N GLN A 427 28.16 6.79 9.10
CA GLN A 427 27.11 6.09 8.35
C GLN A 427 26.11 5.37 9.27
N LEU A 428 26.57 4.88 10.43
CA LEU A 428 25.67 4.42 11.48
C LEU A 428 24.85 5.60 12.02
N ALA A 429 25.47 6.74 12.33
CA ALA A 429 24.80 7.95 12.79
C ALA A 429 23.66 8.43 11.86
N GLN A 430 23.86 8.38 10.54
CA GLN A 430 22.83 8.72 9.54
C GLN A 430 21.65 7.73 9.53
N SER A 431 21.86 6.48 9.94
CA SER A 431 20.87 5.40 9.85
C SER A 431 20.21 5.00 11.19
N VAL A 432 20.67 5.55 12.33
CA VAL A 432 20.15 5.27 13.69
C VAL A 432 18.62 5.36 13.79
N SER A 433 18.00 6.31 13.09
CA SER A 433 16.54 6.52 13.10
C SER A 433 15.75 5.30 12.59
N ARG A 434 16.34 4.50 11.71
CA ARG A 434 15.77 3.25 11.17
C ARG A 434 16.31 2.00 11.88
N HIS A 435 17.58 2.01 12.28
CA HIS A 435 18.30 0.85 12.84
C HIS A 435 18.66 1.00 14.33
N LEU A 436 17.78 1.62 15.12
CA LEU A 436 18.01 1.93 16.54
C LEU A 436 18.48 0.72 17.37
N LYS A 437 17.94 -0.48 17.09
CA LYS A 437 18.34 -1.70 17.79
C LYS A 437 19.77 -2.12 17.47
N PHE A 438 20.18 -2.09 16.20
CA PHE A 438 21.56 -2.36 15.80
C PHE A 438 22.52 -1.36 16.46
N ALA A 439 22.18 -0.06 16.45
CA ALA A 439 22.99 0.97 17.09
C ALA A 439 23.12 0.77 18.60
N GLY A 440 22.04 0.36 19.28
CA GLY A 440 22.07 0.02 20.71
C GLY A 440 22.93 -1.21 21.00
N ASP A 441 22.65 -2.33 20.33
CA ASP A 441 23.35 -3.61 20.50
C ASP A 441 24.85 -3.46 20.16
N PHE A 442 25.21 -2.67 19.14
CA PHE A 442 26.61 -2.36 18.79
C PHE A 442 27.33 -1.53 19.86
N ILE A 443 26.70 -0.49 20.41
CA ILE A 443 27.31 0.30 21.49
C ILE A 443 27.47 -0.56 22.74
N ASP A 444 26.53 -1.45 23.05
CA ASP A 444 26.69 -2.37 24.18
C ASP A 444 27.88 -3.34 23.96
N SER A 445 27.89 -4.06 22.83
CA SER A 445 28.95 -5.04 22.54
C SER A 445 30.32 -4.40 22.33
N ALA A 446 30.46 -3.40 21.46
CA ALA A 446 31.75 -2.87 21.05
C ALA A 446 32.35 -1.88 22.08
N PHE A 447 31.52 -1.09 22.77
CA PHE A 447 31.99 -0.07 23.72
C PHE A 447 31.95 -0.56 25.19
N GLN A 448 30.88 -1.26 25.63
CA GLN A 448 30.78 -1.70 27.03
C GLN A 448 31.44 -3.06 27.28
N GLN A 449 31.11 -4.08 26.47
CA GLN A 449 31.54 -5.45 26.71
C GLN A 449 32.97 -5.72 26.23
N LEU A 450 33.26 -5.47 24.94
CA LEU A 450 34.53 -5.83 24.30
C LEU A 450 35.58 -4.70 24.31
N LYS A 451 35.18 -3.45 24.60
CA LYS A 451 36.06 -2.26 24.68
C LYS A 451 36.91 -2.00 23.42
N LEU A 452 36.40 -2.38 22.25
CA LEU A 452 37.07 -2.23 20.94
C LEU A 452 37.06 -0.79 20.42
N VAL A 453 36.12 0.03 20.88
CA VAL A 453 35.98 1.44 20.47
C VAL A 453 35.93 2.35 21.68
N SER A 454 36.51 3.55 21.57
CA SER A 454 36.41 4.60 22.59
C SER A 454 35.30 5.62 22.26
N ARG A 455 34.98 6.49 23.21
CA ARG A 455 33.88 7.47 23.06
C ARG A 455 34.12 8.47 21.92
N SER A 456 35.37 8.74 21.56
CA SER A 456 35.70 9.59 20.40
C SER A 456 35.49 8.88 19.06
N ASN A 457 35.63 7.55 19.00
CA ASN A 457 35.45 6.75 17.79
C ASN A 457 33.98 6.64 17.34
N VAL A 458 33.02 6.76 18.28
CA VAL A 458 31.57 6.64 18.03
C VAL A 458 30.79 7.91 18.39
N SER A 459 31.47 9.05 18.35
CA SER A 459 30.94 10.32 18.86
C SER A 459 29.75 10.85 18.05
N VAL A 460 29.71 10.60 16.74
CA VAL A 460 28.62 11.05 15.86
C VAL A 460 27.36 10.21 16.09
N THR A 461 27.50 8.88 16.23
CA THR A 461 26.38 7.97 16.56
C THR A 461 25.80 8.28 17.95
N LEU A 462 26.65 8.52 18.95
CA LEU A 462 26.19 8.93 20.30
C LEU A 462 25.46 10.28 20.27
N SER A 463 25.94 11.23 19.46
CA SER A 463 25.25 12.51 19.24
C SER A 463 23.90 12.32 18.54
N ALA A 464 23.81 11.47 17.52
CA ALA A 464 22.57 11.16 16.81
C ALA A 464 21.53 10.45 17.69
N LEU A 465 21.95 9.49 18.52
CA LEU A 465 21.11 8.84 19.54
C LEU A 465 20.56 9.88 20.53
N THR A 466 21.42 10.76 21.05
CA THR A 466 21.03 11.83 21.97
C THR A 466 20.05 12.80 21.29
N LYS A 467 20.32 13.20 20.05
CA LYS A 467 19.45 14.06 19.24
C LYS A 467 18.08 13.42 19.04
N LEU A 468 17.99 12.14 18.66
CA LEU A 468 16.72 11.42 18.50
C LEU A 468 15.92 11.31 19.80
N THR A 469 16.57 11.14 20.95
CA THR A 469 15.86 11.19 22.26
C THR A 469 15.37 12.61 22.60
N SER A 470 16.09 13.65 22.18
CA SER A 470 15.64 15.05 22.32
C SER A 470 14.55 15.42 21.32
N GLU A 471 14.59 14.91 20.08
CA GLU A 471 13.57 15.14 19.05
C GLU A 471 12.28 14.39 19.35
N ARG A 472 12.34 13.19 19.95
CA ARG A 472 11.13 12.54 20.52
C ARG A 472 10.51 13.33 21.68
N ARG A 473 11.27 14.20 22.35
CA ARG A 473 10.74 15.17 23.33
C ARG A 473 10.23 16.46 22.65
N ALA A 474 10.92 16.97 21.64
CA ALA A 474 10.62 18.23 20.95
C ALA A 474 9.55 18.12 19.84
N SER A 475 9.37 16.95 19.22
CA SER A 475 8.36 16.64 18.19
C SER A 475 6.91 16.75 18.67
N ARG A 476 6.68 17.16 19.92
CA ARG A 476 5.39 17.67 20.41
C ARG A 476 5.07 19.07 19.90
N TYR A 477 6.04 19.79 19.30
CA TYR A 477 5.91 21.18 18.87
C TYR A 477 6.49 21.44 17.46
N SER A 478 5.58 21.52 16.47
CA SER A 478 5.71 22.23 15.18
C SER A 478 6.68 21.73 14.08
N MET A 479 6.12 21.17 12.99
CA MET A 479 6.15 21.77 11.64
C MET A 479 5.17 21.06 10.69
N GLN A 480 4.68 21.76 9.66
CA GLN A 480 3.51 21.33 8.86
C GLN A 480 3.83 20.38 7.69
N VAL A 481 3.35 19.15 7.82
CA VAL A 481 2.97 18.24 6.72
C VAL A 481 1.53 18.61 6.29
N PRO A 482 1.06 18.37 5.03
CA PRO A 482 -0.38 18.41 4.74
C PRO A 482 -1.11 17.61 5.83
N PRO A 483 -2.14 18.18 6.48
CA PRO A 483 -2.53 17.75 7.81
C PRO A 483 -2.84 16.26 7.79
N SER A 484 -1.98 15.48 8.48
CA SER A 484 -2.34 14.13 8.89
C SER A 484 -3.70 14.28 9.57
N PRO A 485 -4.78 13.64 9.06
CA PRO A 485 -6.12 13.95 9.54
C PRO A 485 -6.12 13.86 11.06
N PRO A 486 -6.60 14.91 11.75
CA PRO A 486 -6.32 15.10 13.17
C PRO A 486 -6.66 13.83 13.94
N MET A 487 -5.95 13.57 15.03
CA MET A 487 -6.35 12.46 15.88
C MET A 487 -7.72 12.81 16.48
N THR A 488 -8.62 11.84 16.51
CA THR A 488 -9.91 12.02 17.17
C THR A 488 -9.65 12.09 18.67
N ASP A 489 -9.55 13.31 19.18
CA ASP A 489 -9.44 13.58 20.60
C ASP A 489 -10.86 13.71 21.19
N THR A 490 -11.19 12.88 22.17
CA THR A 490 -12.37 13.06 23.02
C THR A 490 -11.91 13.38 24.45
N PRO A 491 -12.48 14.39 25.13
CA PRO A 491 -12.21 14.61 26.55
C PRO A 491 -12.71 13.40 27.36
N ALA A 492 -12.07 13.11 28.48
CA ALA A 492 -12.58 12.10 29.40
C ALA A 492 -13.82 12.63 30.14
N LEU A 493 -14.79 11.76 30.43
CA LEU A 493 -15.98 12.13 31.19
C LEU A 493 -15.61 12.63 32.60
N PHE A 494 -14.60 12.03 33.25
CA PHE A 494 -14.12 12.47 34.57
C PHE A 494 -13.49 13.87 34.57
N GLN A 495 -12.95 14.34 33.44
CA GLN A 495 -12.40 15.71 33.32
C GLN A 495 -13.50 16.78 33.25
N LEU A 496 -14.73 16.39 32.94
CA LEU A 496 -15.89 17.27 32.81
C LEU A 496 -16.83 17.21 34.02
N VAL A 497 -16.58 16.30 34.96
CA VAL A 497 -17.47 16.00 36.10
C VAL A 497 -16.69 16.12 37.42
N PRO A 498 -17.05 17.07 38.30
CA PRO A 498 -16.39 17.29 39.59
C PRO A 498 -16.22 16.01 40.43
N PRO A 499 -15.11 15.88 41.20
CA PRO A 499 -14.76 14.63 41.88
C PRO A 499 -15.77 14.20 42.95
N ASN A 500 -16.51 15.14 43.54
CA ASN A 500 -17.57 14.88 44.51
C ASN A 500 -18.85 14.28 43.89
N VAL A 501 -19.05 14.41 42.58
CA VAL A 501 -20.22 13.85 41.89
C VAL A 501 -20.02 12.35 41.69
N THR A 502 -20.96 11.52 42.14
CA THR A 502 -20.91 10.06 42.03
C THR A 502 -21.92 9.48 41.04
N THR A 503 -22.96 10.25 40.68
CA THR A 503 -24.04 9.83 39.77
C THR A 503 -24.30 10.87 38.67
N LEU A 504 -24.68 10.39 37.49
CA LEU A 504 -25.03 11.23 36.34
C LEU A 504 -26.48 11.01 35.92
N GLN A 505 -27.24 12.10 35.78
CA GLN A 505 -28.68 12.10 35.52
C GLN A 505 -29.04 12.86 34.24
N LEU A 506 -30.18 12.53 33.62
CA LEU A 506 -30.77 13.31 32.53
C LEU A 506 -31.67 14.42 33.10
N PRO A 507 -31.60 15.67 32.59
CA PRO A 507 -32.53 16.72 33.02
C PRO A 507 -33.99 16.37 32.74
N GLN A 508 -34.87 16.62 33.71
CA GLN A 508 -36.32 16.35 33.61
C GLN A 508 -37.10 17.56 34.09
N SER A 509 -38.25 17.85 33.46
CA SER A 509 -39.17 18.86 34.02
C SER A 509 -39.81 18.32 35.31
N PRO A 510 -39.93 19.14 36.38
CA PRO A 510 -40.72 18.79 37.55
C PRO A 510 -42.24 18.89 37.28
N GLU A 511 -42.66 19.62 36.24
CA GLU A 511 -44.08 19.81 35.92
C GLU A 511 -44.72 18.50 35.42
N GLY A 512 -45.81 18.08 36.07
CA GLY A 512 -46.54 16.86 35.71
C GLY A 512 -45.86 15.55 36.12
N ARG A 513 -44.80 15.59 36.94
CA ARG A 513 -44.13 14.39 37.48
C ARG A 513 -44.95 13.79 38.64
N ASP A 514 -45.48 12.59 38.44
CA ASP A 514 -46.00 11.76 39.52
C ASP A 514 -44.83 11.03 40.21
N GLU A 515 -44.47 11.47 41.42
CA GLU A 515 -43.37 10.89 42.18
C GLU A 515 -43.67 9.49 42.71
N ALA A 516 -44.94 9.17 43.00
CA ALA A 516 -45.33 7.84 43.42
C ALA A 516 -45.19 6.85 42.25
N PHE A 517 -45.68 7.23 41.07
CA PHE A 517 -45.50 6.46 39.84
C PHE A 517 -44.01 6.27 39.50
N ALA A 518 -43.20 7.32 39.61
CA ALA A 518 -41.75 7.24 39.34
C ALA A 518 -41.03 6.30 40.33
N LYS A 519 -41.39 6.35 41.62
CA LYS A 519 -40.83 5.47 42.65
C LYS A 519 -41.21 4.00 42.42
N THR A 520 -42.49 3.72 42.14
CA THR A 520 -42.96 2.36 41.82
C THR A 520 -42.31 1.83 40.54
N THR A 521 -42.16 2.68 39.52
CA THR A 521 -41.44 2.34 38.27
C THR A 521 -40.00 1.92 38.55
N LEU A 522 -39.26 2.69 39.36
CA LEU A 522 -37.88 2.38 39.72
C LEU A 522 -37.77 1.01 40.41
N THR A 523 -38.65 0.72 41.38
CA THR A 523 -38.68 -0.60 42.06
C THR A 523 -38.89 -1.73 41.06
N LEU A 524 -39.90 -1.62 40.18
CA LEU A 524 -40.23 -2.66 39.20
C LEU A 524 -39.13 -2.86 38.15
N VAL A 525 -38.44 -1.78 37.73
CA VAL A 525 -37.30 -1.88 36.81
C VAL A 525 -36.12 -2.60 37.46
N MET A 526 -35.83 -2.34 38.74
CA MET A 526 -34.76 -3.03 39.47
C MET A 526 -35.10 -4.51 39.71
N GLU A 527 -36.33 -4.82 40.11
CA GLU A 527 -36.83 -6.20 40.24
C GLU A 527 -36.72 -7.00 38.93
N TRP A 528 -36.98 -6.34 37.79
CA TRP A 528 -36.77 -6.94 36.47
C TRP A 528 -35.29 -7.19 36.16
N VAL A 529 -34.40 -6.25 36.49
CA VAL A 529 -32.95 -6.39 36.27
C VAL A 529 -32.38 -7.55 37.10
N GLU A 530 -32.82 -7.71 38.35
CA GLU A 530 -32.46 -8.85 39.21
C GLU A 530 -32.92 -10.18 38.58
N LYS A 531 -34.19 -10.30 38.21
CA LYS A 531 -34.74 -11.49 37.51
C LYS A 531 -34.02 -11.81 36.20
N TYR A 532 -33.64 -10.76 35.45
CA TYR A 532 -32.85 -10.91 34.22
C TYR A 532 -31.45 -11.49 34.50
N GLN A 533 -30.77 -11.01 35.55
CA GLN A 533 -29.45 -11.51 35.95
C GLN A 533 -29.49 -12.95 36.45
N GLU A 534 -30.50 -13.31 37.26
CA GLU A 534 -30.69 -14.68 37.77
C GLU A 534 -31.03 -15.71 36.69
N ARG A 535 -31.51 -15.27 35.52
CA ARG A 535 -32.04 -16.12 34.44
C ARG A 535 -33.26 -16.97 34.86
N THR A 536 -33.94 -16.58 35.95
CA THR A 536 -35.01 -17.34 36.59
C THR A 536 -36.39 -17.01 36.01
N ILE A 537 -36.93 -17.98 35.26
CA ILE A 537 -38.34 -18.12 34.87
C ILE A 537 -38.87 -17.12 33.81
N ARG A 538 -39.57 -17.71 32.84
CA ARG A 538 -40.18 -17.08 31.66
C ARG A 538 -41.14 -15.93 32.00
N SER A 539 -40.68 -14.70 31.82
CA SER A 539 -41.37 -13.55 31.21
C SER A 539 -42.82 -13.19 31.63
N MET A 540 -43.81 -14.08 31.45
CA MET A 540 -45.23 -13.77 31.67
C MET A 540 -45.54 -13.37 33.11
N ARG A 541 -44.87 -13.94 34.12
CA ARG A 541 -45.12 -13.58 35.53
C ARG A 541 -44.81 -12.12 35.83
N PHE A 542 -43.74 -11.57 35.25
CA PHE A 542 -43.43 -10.15 35.44
C PHE A 542 -44.42 -9.25 34.71
N VAL A 543 -44.95 -9.68 33.55
CA VAL A 543 -46.04 -8.96 32.87
C VAL A 543 -47.32 -8.97 33.73
N GLN A 544 -47.61 -10.04 34.47
CA GLN A 544 -48.68 -10.04 35.48
C GLN A 544 -48.40 -9.04 36.61
N THR A 545 -47.18 -8.98 37.14
CA THR A 545 -46.78 -7.97 38.14
C THR A 545 -46.95 -6.53 37.60
N LEU A 546 -46.60 -6.27 36.33
CA LEU A 546 -46.88 -4.98 35.68
C LEU A 546 -48.38 -4.71 35.54
N GLN A 547 -49.20 -5.73 35.30
CA GLN A 547 -50.66 -5.60 35.23
C GLN A 547 -51.27 -5.26 36.60
N GLU A 548 -50.83 -5.96 37.66
CA GLU A 548 -51.25 -5.73 39.06
C GLU A 548 -50.89 -4.31 39.53
N ASN A 549 -49.76 -3.77 39.07
CA ASN A 549 -49.31 -2.40 39.34
C ASN A 549 -49.88 -1.34 38.38
N ASN A 550 -50.86 -1.70 37.52
CA ASN A 550 -51.49 -0.82 36.52
C ASN A 550 -50.53 -0.17 35.50
N MET A 551 -49.39 -0.82 35.22
CA MET A 551 -48.34 -0.34 34.32
C MET A 551 -48.56 -0.69 32.84
N LEU A 552 -49.58 -1.49 32.50
CA LEU A 552 -49.81 -1.99 31.13
C LEU A 552 -50.81 -1.17 30.30
N ASP A 553 -51.43 -0.12 30.85
CA ASP A 553 -52.30 0.75 30.03
C ASP A 553 -51.50 1.56 29.00
N SER A 554 -52.19 2.11 27.99
CA SER A 554 -51.53 2.76 26.85
C SER A 554 -50.72 4.02 27.19
N LYS A 555 -50.93 4.62 28.36
CA LYS A 555 -50.21 5.82 28.82
C LYS A 555 -49.10 5.41 29.79
N ASN A 556 -49.45 4.64 30.81
CA ASN A 556 -48.55 4.19 31.87
C ASN A 556 -47.44 3.31 31.30
N LEU A 557 -47.72 2.43 30.32
CA LEU A 557 -46.70 1.59 29.70
C LEU A 557 -45.60 2.41 29.00
N LEU A 558 -45.99 3.46 28.26
CA LEU A 558 -45.02 4.31 27.57
C LEU A 558 -44.27 5.22 28.55
N GLN A 559 -44.92 5.66 29.63
CA GLN A 559 -44.28 6.42 30.70
C GLN A 559 -43.29 5.56 31.50
N PHE A 560 -43.66 4.33 31.85
CA PHE A 560 -42.82 3.31 32.49
C PHE A 560 -41.59 3.00 31.62
N LEU A 561 -41.78 2.67 30.34
CA LEU A 561 -40.66 2.37 29.43
C LEU A 561 -39.77 3.59 29.16
N SER A 562 -40.33 4.81 29.17
CA SER A 562 -39.57 6.06 29.05
C SER A 562 -38.65 6.29 30.26
N ILE A 563 -39.16 6.08 31.48
CA ILE A 563 -38.36 6.15 32.71
C ILE A 563 -37.29 5.04 32.71
N ALA A 564 -37.65 3.81 32.36
CA ALA A 564 -36.70 2.68 32.30
C ALA A 564 -35.56 2.92 31.29
N LEU A 565 -35.87 3.49 30.11
CA LEU A 565 -34.86 3.85 29.12
C LEU A 565 -33.95 5.01 29.60
N ARG A 566 -34.50 6.00 30.32
CA ARG A 566 -33.68 7.04 30.97
C ARG A 566 -32.72 6.43 31.99
N MET A 567 -33.20 5.53 32.85
CA MET A 567 -32.35 4.80 33.81
C MET A 567 -31.22 4.03 33.10
N CYS A 568 -31.46 3.46 31.91
CA CYS A 568 -30.40 2.81 31.12
C CYS A 568 -29.28 3.78 30.70
N VAL A 569 -29.63 5.00 30.29
CA VAL A 569 -28.67 6.04 29.88
C VAL A 569 -27.89 6.59 31.07
N GLU A 570 -28.60 6.88 32.17
CA GLU A 570 -28.04 7.40 33.42
C GLU A 570 -27.09 6.38 34.08
N HIS A 571 -27.48 5.11 34.11
CA HIS A 571 -26.65 4.00 34.59
C HIS A 571 -25.39 3.82 33.75
N TYR A 572 -25.51 3.80 32.42
CA TYR A 572 -24.34 3.71 31.53
C TYR A 572 -23.37 4.86 31.77
N ALA A 573 -23.86 6.11 31.80
CA ALA A 573 -23.02 7.29 32.04
C ALA A 573 -22.33 7.24 33.41
N THR A 574 -23.06 6.84 34.45
CA THR A 574 -22.56 6.71 35.84
C THR A 574 -21.49 5.63 35.96
N VAL A 575 -21.75 4.42 35.46
CA VAL A 575 -20.78 3.31 35.50
C VAL A 575 -19.55 3.62 34.63
N TYR A 576 -19.74 4.29 33.48
CA TYR A 576 -18.62 4.71 32.63
C TYR A 576 -17.72 5.75 33.32
N LEU A 577 -18.29 6.72 34.03
CA LEU A 577 -17.55 7.69 34.86
C LEU A 577 -16.74 6.98 35.98
N GLN A 578 -17.35 5.99 36.65
CA GLN A 578 -16.68 5.20 37.70
C GLN A 578 -15.52 4.36 37.12
N LEU A 579 -15.72 3.76 35.95
CA LEU A 579 -14.67 3.02 35.25
C LEU A 579 -13.53 3.94 34.80
N GLU A 580 -13.82 5.14 34.28
CA GLU A 580 -12.76 6.09 33.92
C GLU A 580 -11.92 6.51 35.13
N ARG A 581 -12.55 6.85 36.26
CA ARG A 581 -11.84 7.25 37.50
C ARG A 581 -11.00 6.10 38.09
N THR A 582 -11.52 4.87 38.09
CA THR A 582 -10.75 3.70 38.57
C THR A 582 -9.63 3.28 37.63
N TRP A 583 -9.65 3.72 36.37
CA TRP A 583 -8.59 3.50 35.38
C TRP A 583 -7.67 4.72 35.17
N GLU A 584 -7.89 5.82 35.87
CA GLU A 584 -7.13 7.08 35.71
C GLU A 584 -5.63 6.88 35.92
N GLU A 585 -5.22 6.20 37.00
CA GLU A 585 -3.82 5.88 37.29
C GLU A 585 -3.13 5.02 36.22
N LYS A 586 -3.91 4.34 35.37
CA LYS A 586 -3.43 3.43 34.31
C LYS A 586 -3.48 4.04 32.91
N LEU A 587 -3.97 5.27 32.77
CA LEU A 587 -4.06 6.02 31.51
C LEU A 587 -2.82 6.94 31.35
N PRO A 588 -1.84 6.61 30.48
CA PRO A 588 -0.60 7.38 30.38
C PRO A 588 -0.74 8.77 29.73
N ASP A 589 -1.87 9.02 29.08
CA ASP A 589 -2.24 10.28 28.43
C ASP A 589 -3.76 10.43 28.56
N HIS A 590 -4.23 11.54 29.15
CA HIS A 590 -5.66 11.72 29.40
C HIS A 590 -6.47 11.96 28.11
N THR A 591 -5.77 12.29 27.01
CA THR A 591 -6.38 12.46 25.68
C THR A 591 -6.11 11.21 24.84
N LEU A 592 -7.14 10.39 24.61
CA LEU A 592 -6.98 9.21 23.76
C LEU A 592 -6.75 9.61 22.31
N ARG A 593 -5.71 9.04 21.71
CA ARG A 593 -5.33 9.28 20.33
C ARG A 593 -5.45 8.01 19.51
N ALA A 594 -6.03 8.13 18.31
CA ALA A 594 -6.08 7.03 17.35
C ALA A 594 -4.66 6.62 16.93
N THR A 595 -4.39 5.31 16.82
CA THR A 595 -3.05 4.79 16.47
C THR A 595 -2.63 5.10 15.02
N ARG A 596 -3.55 5.57 14.19
CA ARG A 596 -3.35 5.98 12.79
C ARG A 596 -4.24 7.19 12.46
N PRO A 597 -3.85 8.07 11.52
CA PRO A 597 -4.65 9.24 11.14
C PRO A 597 -6.07 8.87 10.65
N ALA A 598 -7.09 9.48 11.26
CA ALA A 598 -8.50 9.09 11.12
C ALA A 598 -8.74 7.57 11.20
N GLY A 599 -8.07 6.90 12.14
CA GLY A 599 -8.46 5.58 12.65
C GLY A 599 -9.45 5.71 13.81
N PRO A 600 -10.11 4.61 14.22
CA PRO A 600 -10.90 4.60 15.45
C PRO A 600 -9.99 4.85 16.66
N VAL A 601 -10.54 5.55 17.65
CA VAL A 601 -9.91 5.71 18.97
C VAL A 601 -10.01 4.37 19.72
N PRO A 602 -8.95 3.89 20.42
CA PRO A 602 -9.07 2.73 21.29
C PRO A 602 -10.08 2.98 22.44
N TYR A 603 -10.65 1.91 23.00
CA TYR A 603 -11.53 2.02 24.16
C TYR A 603 -10.77 2.59 25.37
N ARG A 604 -11.35 3.60 26.04
CA ARG A 604 -10.74 4.31 27.19
C ARG A 604 -10.61 3.46 28.44
N VAL A 605 -11.61 2.62 28.63
CA VAL A 605 -11.73 1.65 29.71
C VAL A 605 -11.94 0.28 29.07
N PRO A 606 -11.50 -0.82 29.69
CA PRO A 606 -11.83 -2.15 29.21
C PRO A 606 -13.35 -2.37 29.22
N PHE A 607 -13.80 -3.34 28.43
CA PHE A 607 -15.19 -3.76 28.42
C PHE A 607 -15.61 -4.35 29.78
N ASP A 608 -16.66 -3.80 30.39
CA ASP A 608 -17.36 -4.34 31.55
C ASP A 608 -18.84 -4.57 31.20
N THR A 609 -19.37 -5.74 31.51
CA THR A 609 -20.78 -6.10 31.28
C THR A 609 -21.77 -5.26 32.10
N LYS A 610 -21.31 -4.67 33.22
CA LYS A 610 -22.11 -3.79 34.08
C LYS A 610 -22.60 -2.53 33.34
N LEU A 611 -21.84 -2.03 32.36
CA LEU A 611 -22.21 -0.86 31.56
C LEU A 611 -23.57 -1.02 30.86
N PHE A 612 -23.85 -2.22 30.37
CA PHE A 612 -25.01 -2.49 29.51
C PHE A 612 -26.08 -3.35 30.18
N THR A 613 -25.93 -3.73 31.45
CA THR A 613 -26.86 -4.62 32.16
C THR A 613 -28.31 -4.11 32.09
N LEU A 614 -28.55 -2.82 32.36
CA LEU A 614 -29.89 -2.23 32.27
C LEU A 614 -30.38 -2.16 30.81
N CYS A 615 -29.51 -1.84 29.84
CA CYS A 615 -29.86 -1.83 28.42
C CYS A 615 -30.29 -3.22 27.91
N ASP A 616 -29.59 -4.27 28.34
CA ASP A 616 -29.84 -5.65 27.95
C ASP A 616 -31.14 -6.16 28.59
N ALA A 617 -31.33 -5.90 29.89
CA ALA A 617 -32.59 -6.19 30.58
C ALA A 617 -33.78 -5.44 29.96
N PHE A 618 -33.63 -4.15 29.64
CA PHE A 618 -34.67 -3.34 29.01
C PHE A 618 -35.07 -3.87 27.62
N ALA A 619 -34.10 -4.24 26.78
CA ALA A 619 -34.39 -4.79 25.45
C ALA A 619 -35.12 -6.14 25.53
N GLU A 620 -34.78 -6.99 26.50
CA GLU A 620 -35.49 -8.24 26.77
C GLU A 620 -36.90 -8.00 27.35
N LEU A 621 -37.12 -6.96 28.15
CA LEU A 621 -38.47 -6.57 28.58
C LEU A 621 -39.34 -6.13 27.40
N VAL A 622 -38.80 -5.33 26.48
CA VAL A 622 -39.48 -4.94 25.25
C VAL A 622 -39.81 -6.18 24.40
N HIS A 623 -38.88 -7.11 24.24
CA HIS A 623 -39.12 -8.38 23.53
C HIS A 623 -40.26 -9.20 24.18
N VAL A 624 -40.26 -9.31 25.51
CA VAL A 624 -41.32 -9.98 26.28
C VAL A 624 -42.68 -9.32 26.07
N LEU A 625 -42.76 -7.99 26.11
CA LEU A 625 -44.00 -7.25 25.91
C LEU A 625 -44.55 -7.41 24.49
N LEU A 626 -43.70 -7.32 23.46
CA LEU A 626 -44.07 -7.57 22.05
C LEU A 626 -44.64 -8.99 21.89
N ARG A 627 -43.95 -9.99 22.43
CA ARG A 627 -44.39 -11.39 22.39
C ARG A 627 -45.71 -11.61 23.14
N CYS A 628 -45.92 -10.95 24.27
CA CYS A 628 -47.20 -10.99 24.98
C CYS A 628 -48.36 -10.35 24.19
N CYS A 629 -48.10 -9.35 23.35
CA CYS A 629 -49.11 -8.83 22.40
C CYS A 629 -49.44 -9.83 21.28
N GLY A 630 -48.47 -10.63 20.83
CA GLY A 630 -48.69 -11.70 19.84
C GLY A 630 -49.52 -12.88 20.36
N ILE A 631 -49.45 -13.21 21.66
CA ILE A 631 -50.14 -14.36 22.28
C ILE A 631 -51.59 -14.00 22.69
N ARG A 632 -52.42 -13.58 21.73
CA ARG A 632 -53.88 -13.66 21.87
C ARG A 632 -54.37 -15.01 21.36
N GLN A 633 -55.08 -15.74 22.21
CA GLN A 633 -55.36 -17.17 22.05
C GLN A 633 -55.91 -17.54 20.67
N ASP A 634 -55.11 -18.32 19.94
CA ASP A 634 -55.54 -19.05 18.76
C ASP A 634 -56.39 -20.25 19.20
N ARG A 635 -57.71 -20.03 19.36
CA ARG A 635 -58.71 -21.08 19.66
C ARG A 635 -59.60 -21.41 18.46
N GLY A 636 -59.21 -20.93 17.28
CA GLY A 636 -59.81 -21.27 16.00
C GLY A 636 -59.02 -20.52 14.93
N GLY A 637 -58.31 -21.25 14.07
CA GLY A 637 -57.30 -20.75 13.13
C GLY A 637 -57.87 -19.79 12.08
N ASN A 638 -58.12 -18.55 12.51
CA ASN A 638 -58.77 -17.51 11.73
C ASN A 638 -57.72 -16.49 11.30
N GLU A 639 -57.41 -16.44 10.00
CA GLU A 639 -56.35 -15.58 9.43
C GLU A 639 -56.53 -14.11 9.80
N ALA A 640 -57.77 -13.64 9.96
CA ALA A 640 -58.07 -12.29 10.41
C ALA A 640 -57.57 -12.01 11.84
N ALA A 641 -57.66 -12.99 12.76
CA ALA A 641 -57.14 -12.87 14.11
C ALA A 641 -55.60 -12.85 14.12
N ALA A 642 -54.96 -13.73 13.34
CA ALA A 642 -53.51 -13.74 13.18
C ALA A 642 -52.97 -12.42 12.60
N LYS A 643 -53.67 -11.85 11.61
CA LYS A 643 -53.35 -10.52 11.04
C LYS A 643 -53.51 -9.40 12.07
N ASN A 644 -54.60 -9.40 12.84
CA ASN A 644 -54.84 -8.42 13.90
C ASN A 644 -53.76 -8.49 15.01
N ASN A 645 -53.29 -9.69 15.38
CA ASN A 645 -52.22 -9.85 16.36
C ASN A 645 -50.89 -9.26 15.84
N LYS A 646 -50.50 -9.58 14.60
CA LYS A 646 -49.29 -8.98 13.97
C LYS A 646 -49.39 -7.45 13.87
N GLN A 647 -50.57 -6.92 13.57
CA GLN A 647 -50.81 -5.47 13.52
C GLN A 647 -50.72 -4.82 14.91
N ALA A 648 -51.22 -5.48 15.96
CA ALA A 648 -51.11 -4.99 17.33
C ALA A 648 -49.65 -4.97 17.81
N GLU A 649 -48.88 -6.00 17.51
CA GLU A 649 -47.45 -6.08 17.82
C GLU A 649 -46.63 -5.01 17.07
N ASN A 650 -46.85 -4.84 15.76
CA ASN A 650 -46.21 -3.77 14.99
C ASN A 650 -46.62 -2.37 15.49
N THR A 651 -47.85 -2.21 15.99
CA THR A 651 -48.32 -0.97 16.61
C THR A 651 -47.62 -0.70 17.95
N LEU A 652 -47.42 -1.71 18.78
CA LEU A 652 -46.62 -1.57 20.01
C LEU A 652 -45.17 -1.25 19.68
N LEU A 653 -44.55 -1.95 18.71
CA LEU A 653 -43.18 -1.67 18.27
C LEU A 653 -43.02 -0.22 17.82
N LYS A 654 -43.91 0.30 16.98
CA LYS A 654 -43.90 1.73 16.56
C LYS A 654 -43.96 2.66 17.76
N ARG A 655 -44.88 2.43 18.71
CA ARG A 655 -45.01 3.25 19.93
C ARG A 655 -43.76 3.19 20.82
N VAL A 656 -43.11 2.03 20.93
CA VAL A 656 -41.84 1.87 21.65
C VAL A 656 -40.71 2.61 20.94
N LEU A 657 -40.61 2.52 19.61
CA LEU A 657 -39.63 3.26 18.80
C LEU A 657 -39.86 4.79 18.87
N ASP A 658 -41.12 5.25 18.82
CA ASP A 658 -41.48 6.66 19.03
C ASP A 658 -41.08 7.15 20.44
N MET A 659 -41.31 6.33 21.47
CA MET A 659 -40.89 6.62 22.84
C MET A 659 -39.35 6.69 22.94
N ILE A 660 -38.62 5.73 22.35
CA ILE A 660 -37.15 5.75 22.28
C ILE A 660 -36.67 7.03 21.60
N ARG A 661 -37.28 7.43 20.47
CA ARG A 661 -36.98 8.68 19.76
C ARG A 661 -37.20 9.90 20.65
N ASN A 662 -38.29 9.94 21.41
CA ASN A 662 -38.61 11.07 22.28
C ASN A 662 -37.59 11.21 23.43
N VAL A 663 -37.20 10.11 24.08
CA VAL A 663 -36.15 10.11 25.12
C VAL A 663 -34.78 10.47 24.53
N PHE A 664 -34.46 9.93 23.36
CA PHE A 664 -33.26 10.27 22.60
C PHE A 664 -33.20 11.78 22.28
N HIS A 665 -34.29 12.34 21.76
CA HIS A 665 -34.37 13.75 21.38
C HIS A 665 -34.23 14.66 22.60
N GLN A 666 -34.87 14.32 23.73
CA GLN A 666 -34.71 15.05 24.99
C GLN A 666 -33.26 15.02 25.50
N HIS A 667 -32.59 13.88 25.47
CA HIS A 667 -31.17 13.77 25.83
C HIS A 667 -30.28 14.58 24.87
N TYR A 668 -30.57 14.58 23.57
CA TYR A 668 -29.85 15.36 22.59
C TYR A 668 -30.04 16.88 22.79
N GLU A 669 -31.27 17.35 22.97
CA GLU A 669 -31.57 18.77 23.22
C GLU A 669 -30.94 19.28 24.52
N THR A 670 -30.94 18.45 25.57
CA THR A 670 -30.36 18.83 26.88
C THR A 670 -28.83 18.85 26.87
N THR A 671 -28.17 17.94 26.16
CA THR A 671 -26.69 17.82 26.18
C THR A 671 -26.00 18.56 25.04
N VAL A 672 -26.51 18.45 23.80
CA VAL A 672 -25.90 19.06 22.61
C VAL A 672 -26.39 20.49 22.43
N ASN A 673 -27.71 20.70 22.49
CA ASN A 673 -28.30 22.03 22.33
C ASN A 673 -28.42 22.81 23.65
N LYS A 674 -28.00 22.21 24.78
CA LYS A 674 -27.98 22.79 26.13
C LYS A 674 -29.32 23.34 26.63
N LYS A 675 -30.45 22.80 26.15
CA LYS A 675 -31.80 23.20 26.55
C LYS A 675 -32.24 22.40 27.78
N ILE A 676 -31.83 22.85 28.96
CA ILE A 676 -32.23 22.26 30.25
C ILE A 676 -33.68 22.69 30.59
N PRO A 677 -34.59 21.77 30.97
CA PRO A 677 -35.94 22.12 31.41
C PRO A 677 -35.94 23.01 32.65
N ALA A 678 -36.85 23.98 32.71
CA ALA A 678 -36.99 24.87 33.86
C ALA A 678 -37.26 24.06 35.15
N GLY A 679 -36.52 24.37 36.22
CA GLY A 679 -36.67 23.70 37.52
C GLY A 679 -36.09 22.29 37.60
N ALA A 680 -35.47 21.74 36.55
CA ALA A 680 -34.82 20.42 36.57
C ALA A 680 -33.75 20.29 37.67
N GLU A 681 -33.09 21.40 38.02
CA GLU A 681 -32.07 21.47 39.08
C GLU A 681 -32.60 21.05 40.46
N ARG A 682 -33.91 21.21 40.70
CA ARG A 682 -34.56 20.78 41.96
C ARG A 682 -34.66 19.26 42.12
N LEU A 683 -34.40 18.51 41.04
CA LEU A 683 -34.49 17.04 41.01
C LEU A 683 -33.12 16.35 41.06
N LEU A 684 -32.02 17.13 41.08
CA LEU A 684 -30.67 16.60 41.29
C LEU A 684 -30.47 16.19 42.75
N GLY A 685 -29.86 15.02 42.97
CA GLY A 685 -29.42 14.58 44.29
C GLY A 685 -28.11 15.26 44.75
N GLU A 686 -27.82 15.22 46.05
CA GLU A 686 -26.71 15.94 46.69
C GLU A 686 -25.30 15.64 46.10
N ASN A 687 -25.11 14.46 45.49
CA ASN A 687 -23.87 14.06 44.80
C ASN A 687 -24.10 13.73 43.30
N ALA A 688 -25.13 14.31 42.69
CA ALA A 688 -25.46 14.10 41.28
C ALA A 688 -25.05 15.30 40.39
N ALA A 689 -24.83 15.04 39.10
CA ALA A 689 -24.77 16.09 38.08
C ALA A 689 -25.51 15.66 36.81
N PHE A 690 -25.80 16.61 35.93
CA PHE A 690 -26.32 16.27 34.60
C PHE A 690 -25.23 15.68 33.71
N ILE A 691 -25.61 14.75 32.83
CA ILE A 691 -24.71 14.18 31.82
C ILE A 691 -24.13 15.30 30.94
N PRO A 692 -22.79 15.49 30.85
CA PRO A 692 -22.20 16.62 30.12
C PRO A 692 -21.97 16.37 28.62
N ILE A 693 -22.02 15.11 28.16
CA ILE A 693 -21.83 14.70 26.76
C ILE A 693 -22.90 13.69 26.37
N PHE A 694 -23.49 13.87 25.18
CA PHE A 694 -24.45 12.92 24.61
C PHE A 694 -23.91 11.49 24.52
N GLN A 695 -24.51 10.57 25.29
CA GLN A 695 -24.13 9.15 25.29
C GLN A 695 -24.89 8.36 24.23
N GLN A 696 -24.25 8.06 23.09
CA GLN A 696 -24.86 7.29 22.00
C GLN A 696 -25.03 5.78 22.29
N GLN A 697 -24.11 5.18 23.05
CA GLN A 697 -23.99 3.72 23.20
C GLN A 697 -25.21 3.02 23.83
N PRO A 698 -25.90 3.57 24.84
CA PRO A 698 -27.14 2.97 25.37
C PRO A 698 -28.21 2.76 24.30
N TYR A 699 -28.41 3.74 23.42
CA TYR A 699 -29.39 3.64 22.33
C TYR A 699 -28.96 2.61 21.30
N VAL A 700 -27.70 2.61 20.87
CA VAL A 700 -27.18 1.60 19.93
C VAL A 700 -27.37 0.20 20.49
N ARG A 701 -27.04 -0.03 21.77
CA ARG A 701 -27.20 -1.32 22.43
C ARG A 701 -28.66 -1.76 22.51
N VAL A 702 -29.55 -0.90 23.01
CA VAL A 702 -30.99 -1.19 23.12
C VAL A 702 -31.59 -1.50 21.74
N ILE A 703 -31.34 -0.66 20.74
CA ILE A 703 -31.90 -0.84 19.39
C ILE A 703 -31.32 -2.09 18.74
N SER A 704 -30.00 -2.34 18.84
CA SER A 704 -29.35 -3.55 18.30
C SER A 704 -29.92 -4.83 18.93
N ASN A 705 -30.10 -4.86 20.26
CA ASN A 705 -30.72 -5.98 20.95
C ASN A 705 -32.18 -6.19 20.52
N ILE A 706 -32.98 -5.12 20.37
CA ILE A 706 -34.36 -5.22 19.84
C ILE A 706 -34.33 -5.82 18.42
N LEU A 707 -33.41 -5.39 17.54
CA LEU A 707 -33.26 -5.96 16.19
C LEU A 707 -32.88 -7.45 16.22
N ILE A 708 -32.04 -7.88 17.15
CA ILE A 708 -31.68 -9.28 17.36
C ILE A 708 -32.89 -10.09 17.81
N SER A 709 -33.68 -9.57 18.76
CA SER A 709 -34.90 -10.24 19.24
C SER A 709 -35.97 -10.35 18.14
N LEU A 710 -36.12 -9.34 17.29
CA LEU A 710 -37.01 -9.35 16.11
C LEU A 710 -36.59 -10.32 14.98
N ASP A 711 -35.36 -10.84 14.99
CA ASP A 711 -34.85 -11.82 14.01
C ASP A 711 -34.81 -13.27 14.57
N ARG A 712 -34.75 -13.40 15.90
CA ARG A 712 -34.73 -14.69 16.63
C ARG A 712 -36.04 -15.46 16.56
N GLU A 713 -37.19 -14.80 16.36
CA GLU A 713 -38.48 -15.50 16.35
C GLU A 713 -38.74 -16.25 15.04
N SER A 714 -38.85 -17.58 15.14
CA SER A 714 -39.11 -18.48 14.01
C SER A 714 -40.54 -18.44 13.48
N ASN A 715 -41.47 -17.78 14.17
CA ASN A 715 -42.90 -17.80 13.86
C ASN A 715 -43.39 -16.40 13.42
N GLY A 716 -43.50 -16.19 12.11
CA GLY A 716 -44.40 -15.19 11.52
C GLY A 716 -43.94 -13.73 11.42
N LEU A 717 -42.88 -13.29 12.13
CA LEU A 717 -42.33 -11.91 12.04
C LEU A 717 -41.07 -11.76 11.17
N ARG A 718 -40.40 -12.85 10.80
CA ARG A 718 -39.21 -12.83 9.91
C ARG A 718 -39.47 -12.08 8.61
N ASP A 719 -40.65 -12.25 8.03
CA ASP A 719 -40.98 -11.78 6.67
C ASP A 719 -41.87 -10.52 6.65
N SER A 720 -42.16 -9.88 7.80
CA SER A 720 -42.96 -8.66 7.80
C SER A 720 -42.15 -7.46 7.31
N ALA A 721 -42.37 -7.08 6.04
CA ALA A 721 -41.86 -5.86 5.45
C ALA A 721 -42.26 -4.60 6.25
N GLU A 722 -43.42 -4.62 6.93
CA GLU A 722 -43.88 -3.51 7.76
C GLU A 722 -43.03 -3.29 9.03
N VAL A 723 -42.51 -4.37 9.62
CA VAL A 723 -41.64 -4.30 10.81
C VAL A 723 -40.27 -3.74 10.42
N THR A 724 -39.71 -4.23 9.31
CA THR A 724 -38.50 -3.65 8.69
C THR A 724 -38.71 -2.17 8.35
N ALA A 725 -39.84 -1.81 7.75
CA ALA A 725 -40.19 -0.42 7.44
C ALA A 725 -40.30 0.47 8.68
N SER A 726 -40.90 -0.03 9.78
CA SER A 726 -41.03 0.72 11.04
C SER A 726 -39.67 1.04 11.65
N VAL A 727 -38.74 0.08 11.64
CA VAL A 727 -37.34 0.28 12.04
C VAL A 727 -36.64 1.30 11.13
N GLN A 728 -36.79 1.18 9.82
CA GLN A 728 -36.16 2.09 8.85
C GLN A 728 -36.70 3.52 8.98
N ASP A 729 -38.01 3.69 9.16
CA ASP A 729 -38.66 5.00 9.36
C ASP A 729 -38.20 5.64 10.69
N PHE A 730 -38.04 4.84 11.75
CA PHE A 730 -37.40 5.28 12.99
C PHE A 730 -35.93 5.72 12.78
N LEU A 731 -35.11 4.93 12.07
CA LEU A 731 -33.73 5.32 11.76
C LEU A 731 -33.65 6.56 10.85
N LEU A 732 -34.60 6.74 9.92
CA LEU A 732 -34.70 7.96 9.11
C LEU A 732 -35.02 9.19 9.98
N SER A 733 -35.84 9.03 11.01
CA SER A 733 -36.13 10.09 12.00
C SER A 733 -34.94 10.46 12.91
N LEU A 734 -33.85 9.68 12.85
CA LEU A 734 -32.61 9.89 13.61
C LEU A 734 -31.41 10.21 12.69
N ALA A 735 -31.65 10.68 11.46
CA ALA A 735 -30.61 10.88 10.45
C ALA A 735 -29.47 11.82 10.91
N PRO A 736 -28.20 11.57 10.50
CA PRO A 736 -27.03 12.33 10.96
C PRO A 736 -27.07 13.84 10.66
N ALA A 737 -27.80 14.25 9.62
CA ALA A 737 -27.99 15.68 9.30
C ALA A 737 -28.81 16.44 10.36
N GLN A 738 -29.67 15.74 11.12
CA GLN A 738 -30.42 16.30 12.24
C GLN A 738 -29.71 16.06 13.58
N TYR A 739 -29.06 14.89 13.72
CA TYR A 739 -28.40 14.48 14.96
C TYR A 739 -26.91 14.11 14.75
N PRO A 740 -26.04 15.08 14.38
CA PRO A 740 -24.63 14.81 14.09
C PRO A 740 -23.86 14.12 15.23
N ALA A 741 -24.19 14.38 16.50
CA ALA A 741 -23.53 13.70 17.64
C ALA A 741 -23.87 12.19 17.73
N PHE A 742 -24.89 11.72 17.01
CA PHE A 742 -25.26 10.30 16.91
C PHE A 742 -24.81 9.65 15.58
N ALA A 743 -24.08 10.36 14.71
CA ALA A 743 -23.77 9.89 13.36
C ALA A 743 -23.12 8.50 13.31
N PHE A 744 -22.22 8.18 14.25
CA PHE A 744 -21.57 6.87 14.31
C PHE A 744 -22.52 5.76 14.80
N GLY A 745 -23.24 5.97 15.90
CA GLY A 745 -24.24 5.01 16.40
C GLY A 745 -25.39 4.76 15.41
N TRP A 746 -25.84 5.81 14.72
CA TRP A 746 -26.79 5.69 13.61
C TRP A 746 -26.22 4.83 12.48
N LEU A 747 -24.98 5.08 12.05
CA LEU A 747 -24.35 4.32 10.98
C LEU A 747 -24.12 2.86 11.38
N GLU A 748 -23.80 2.58 12.64
CA GLU A 748 -23.69 1.23 13.19
C GLU A 748 -25.03 0.48 13.10
N LEU A 749 -26.16 1.13 13.41
CA LEU A 749 -27.50 0.55 13.30
C LEU A 749 -27.95 0.35 11.85
N VAL A 750 -27.61 1.27 10.94
CA VAL A 750 -27.88 1.15 9.50
C VAL A 750 -27.03 0.05 8.84
N SER A 751 -25.76 -0.08 9.26
CA SER A 751 -24.82 -1.13 8.81
C SER A 751 -24.90 -2.43 9.62
N HIS A 752 -25.87 -2.55 10.54
CA HIS A 752 -26.08 -3.77 11.31
C HIS A 752 -26.54 -4.90 10.38
N ARG A 753 -25.94 -6.10 10.52
CA ARG A 753 -26.17 -7.25 9.62
C ARG A 753 -27.65 -7.61 9.42
N ILE A 754 -28.46 -7.49 10.46
CA ILE A 754 -29.91 -7.77 10.42
C ILE A 754 -30.63 -6.64 9.67
N THR A 755 -30.27 -5.38 9.91
CA THR A 755 -30.82 -4.23 9.19
C THR A 755 -30.56 -4.35 7.70
N ILE A 756 -29.31 -4.61 7.30
CA ILE A 756 -28.93 -4.78 5.88
C ILE A 756 -29.74 -5.91 5.25
N ARG A 757 -29.64 -7.13 5.78
CA ARG A 757 -30.32 -8.32 5.22
C ARG A 757 -31.83 -8.08 5.05
N ARG A 758 -32.51 -7.65 6.12
CA ARG A 758 -33.97 -7.40 6.05
C ARG A 758 -34.32 -6.27 5.09
N SER A 759 -33.43 -5.28 4.93
CA SER A 759 -33.61 -4.12 4.05
C SER A 759 -33.36 -4.40 2.57
N THR A 760 -32.46 -5.34 2.27
CA THR A 760 -32.20 -5.79 0.89
C THR A 760 -33.28 -6.76 0.43
N ASP A 761 -33.84 -7.56 1.35
CA ASP A 761 -34.92 -8.50 1.06
C ASP A 761 -36.29 -7.79 0.98
N ALA A 762 -36.53 -6.76 1.80
CA ALA A 762 -37.80 -6.05 1.88
C ALA A 762 -37.64 -4.53 2.15
N SER A 763 -38.55 -3.72 1.59
CA SER A 763 -38.58 -2.26 1.80
C SER A 763 -37.28 -1.53 1.38
N GLN A 764 -36.68 -2.00 0.27
CA GLN A 764 -35.45 -1.47 -0.33
C GLN A 764 -35.44 0.06 -0.48
N GLU A 765 -36.55 0.68 -0.89
CA GLU A 765 -36.66 2.15 -1.05
C GLU A 765 -36.29 2.94 0.22
N ARG A 766 -36.66 2.44 1.40
CA ARG A 766 -36.35 3.11 2.68
C ARG A 766 -34.87 2.96 3.02
N PHE A 767 -34.27 1.83 2.68
CA PHE A 767 -32.83 1.63 2.85
C PHE A 767 -32.02 2.49 1.88
N VAL A 768 -32.50 2.67 0.64
CA VAL A 768 -31.97 3.71 -0.27
C VAL A 768 -32.06 5.08 0.37
N LYS A 769 -33.19 5.47 0.98
CA LYS A 769 -33.31 6.75 1.72
C LYS A 769 -32.30 6.86 2.88
N LEU A 770 -32.04 5.78 3.62
CA LEU A 770 -31.02 5.76 4.67
C LEU A 770 -29.61 5.98 4.09
N LEU A 771 -29.22 5.23 3.04
CA LEU A 771 -27.93 5.44 2.35
C LEU A 771 -27.79 6.86 1.77
N VAL A 772 -28.87 7.41 1.20
CA VAL A 772 -28.94 8.80 0.75
C VAL A 772 -28.72 9.79 1.90
N CYS A 773 -29.24 9.52 3.10
CA CYS A 773 -28.95 10.35 4.29
C CYS A 773 -27.47 10.28 4.68
N ALA A 774 -26.83 9.11 4.60
CA ALA A 774 -25.40 8.97 4.86
C ALA A 774 -24.55 9.75 3.85
N PHE A 775 -24.85 9.65 2.55
CA PHE A 775 -24.13 10.36 1.49
C PHE A 775 -24.35 11.88 1.54
N ARG A 776 -25.58 12.33 1.87
CA ARG A 776 -25.87 13.75 2.11
C ARG A 776 -25.11 14.30 3.32
N PHE A 777 -24.97 13.51 4.39
CA PHE A 777 -24.15 13.92 5.53
C PHE A 777 -22.66 14.02 5.17
N ILE A 778 -22.14 13.17 4.27
CA ILE A 778 -20.79 13.36 3.71
C ILE A 778 -20.66 14.74 3.06
N GLU A 779 -21.63 15.18 2.25
CA GLU A 779 -21.59 16.51 1.62
C GLU A 779 -21.54 17.65 2.66
N LEU A 780 -22.25 17.52 3.78
CA LEU A 780 -22.26 18.50 4.87
C LEU A 780 -20.93 18.55 5.65
N ILE A 781 -20.22 17.42 5.81
CA ILE A 781 -18.95 17.34 6.56
C ILE A 781 -17.71 17.48 5.68
N THR A 782 -17.86 17.69 4.36
CA THR A 782 -16.76 17.99 3.43
C THR A 782 -16.92 19.37 2.79
N PRO A 783 -16.58 20.47 3.48
CA PRO A 783 -16.65 21.81 2.92
C PRO A 783 -15.71 21.98 1.72
N THR A 784 -16.11 22.82 0.77
CA THR A 784 -15.36 23.09 -0.48
C THR A 784 -13.99 23.74 -0.27
N HIS A 785 -13.71 24.26 0.94
CA HIS A 785 -12.45 24.92 1.29
C HIS A 785 -11.84 24.35 2.59
N ASN A 786 -10.86 23.46 2.42
CA ASN A 786 -9.76 23.15 3.34
C ASN A 786 -10.06 22.93 4.85
N SER A 787 -10.82 21.89 5.18
CA SER A 787 -10.34 20.76 6.02
C SER A 787 -11.49 19.86 6.44
N ILE A 788 -11.30 18.53 6.36
CA ILE A 788 -12.24 17.55 6.90
C ILE A 788 -11.75 17.17 8.30
N SER A 789 -12.64 17.21 9.30
CA SER A 789 -12.29 16.83 10.66
C SER A 789 -11.90 15.35 10.78
N ALA A 790 -11.19 14.99 11.85
CA ALA A 790 -10.84 13.60 12.21
C ALA A 790 -12.03 12.64 12.07
N ASN A 791 -13.14 13.06 12.68
CA ASN A 791 -14.40 12.33 12.70
C ASN A 791 -15.09 12.32 11.33
N GLY A 792 -14.99 13.41 10.56
CA GLY A 792 -15.49 13.46 9.19
C GLY A 792 -14.80 12.45 8.28
N VAL A 793 -13.46 12.38 8.32
CA VAL A 793 -12.69 11.39 7.55
C VAL A 793 -13.01 9.96 8.02
N LEU A 794 -13.14 9.73 9.32
CA LEU A 794 -13.52 8.42 9.85
C LEU A 794 -14.94 8.01 9.40
N PHE A 795 -15.91 8.94 9.42
CA PHE A 795 -17.27 8.69 8.95
C PHE A 795 -17.30 8.35 7.46
N VAL A 796 -16.59 9.10 6.61
CA VAL A 796 -16.45 8.80 5.17
C VAL A 796 -15.86 7.40 4.96
N LYS A 797 -14.82 7.01 5.71
CA LYS A 797 -14.25 5.65 5.66
C LYS A 797 -15.27 4.58 6.07
N CYS A 798 -16.10 4.82 7.09
CA CYS A 798 -17.13 3.86 7.52
C CYS A 798 -18.25 3.70 6.48
N VAL A 799 -18.73 4.80 5.88
CA VAL A 799 -19.71 4.75 4.78
C VAL A 799 -19.12 4.08 3.54
N PHE A 800 -17.85 4.34 3.21
CA PHE A 800 -17.17 3.66 2.12
C PHE A 800 -17.08 2.15 2.36
N LYS A 801 -16.73 1.70 3.56
CA LYS A 801 -16.75 0.27 3.94
C LYS A 801 -18.14 -0.36 3.79
N LEU A 802 -19.20 0.35 4.21
CA LEU A 802 -20.58 -0.10 4.03
C LEU A 802 -20.91 -0.31 2.55
N VAL A 803 -20.55 0.64 1.67
CA VAL A 803 -20.79 0.51 0.23
C VAL A 803 -19.93 -0.58 -0.42
N VAL A 804 -18.68 -0.78 0.02
CA VAL A 804 -17.82 -1.88 -0.47
C VAL A 804 -18.37 -3.25 -0.06
N MET A 805 -18.90 -3.39 1.17
CA MET A 805 -19.59 -4.62 1.59
C MET A 805 -20.88 -4.83 0.78
N LEU A 806 -21.69 -3.79 0.56
CA LEU A 806 -22.88 -3.88 -0.30
C LEU A 806 -22.51 -4.23 -1.75
N LEU A 807 -21.36 -3.80 -2.26
CA LEU A 807 -20.87 -4.17 -3.60
C LEU A 807 -20.48 -5.65 -3.70
N HIS A 808 -19.98 -6.26 -2.62
CA HIS A 808 -19.61 -7.67 -2.59
C HIS A 808 -20.82 -8.59 -2.32
N ASP A 809 -21.57 -8.32 -1.26
CA ASP A 809 -22.62 -9.23 -0.77
C ASP A 809 -24.00 -8.94 -1.39
N PHE A 810 -24.24 -7.71 -1.87
CA PHE A 810 -25.55 -7.22 -2.32
C PHE A 810 -25.46 -6.41 -3.63
N ALA A 811 -24.57 -6.81 -4.55
CA ALA A 811 -24.29 -6.10 -5.80
C ALA A 811 -25.55 -5.73 -6.60
N LEU A 812 -26.52 -6.64 -6.68
CA LEU A 812 -27.80 -6.42 -7.37
C LEU A 812 -28.60 -5.26 -6.78
N PHE A 813 -28.63 -5.09 -5.45
CA PHE A 813 -29.33 -3.97 -4.80
C PHE A 813 -28.71 -2.62 -5.21
N LEU A 814 -27.37 -2.52 -5.21
CA LEU A 814 -26.69 -1.32 -5.72
C LEU A 814 -26.93 -1.11 -7.22
N ALA A 815 -26.95 -2.18 -8.01
CA ALA A 815 -27.15 -2.11 -9.45
C ALA A 815 -28.57 -1.63 -9.83
N THR A 816 -29.59 -2.06 -9.06
CA THR A 816 -30.99 -1.65 -9.20
C THR A 816 -31.19 -0.19 -8.80
N HIS A 817 -30.65 0.23 -7.65
CA HIS A 817 -30.88 1.56 -7.08
C HIS A 817 -29.76 2.57 -7.33
N TYR A 818 -28.88 2.31 -8.29
CA TYR A 818 -27.69 3.14 -8.54
C TYR A 818 -27.99 4.62 -8.76
N PHE A 819 -29.12 4.96 -9.40
CA PHE A 819 -29.45 6.32 -9.81
C PHE A 819 -29.76 7.27 -8.63
N PRO A 820 -30.71 6.98 -7.71
CA PRO A 820 -30.90 7.79 -6.50
C PRO A 820 -29.65 7.82 -5.60
N LEU A 821 -28.86 6.72 -5.55
CA LEU A 821 -27.62 6.68 -4.80
C LEU A 821 -26.55 7.62 -5.41
N ALA A 822 -26.34 7.58 -6.73
CA ALA A 822 -25.38 8.43 -7.44
C ALA A 822 -25.74 9.93 -7.37
N ASN A 823 -27.04 10.27 -7.40
CA ASN A 823 -27.52 11.65 -7.18
C ASN A 823 -27.22 12.17 -5.76
N ALA A 824 -27.15 11.27 -4.78
CA ALA A 824 -26.86 11.62 -3.39
C ALA A 824 -25.37 11.74 -3.07
N ILE A 825 -24.50 11.01 -3.78
CA ILE A 825 -23.04 11.04 -3.60
C ILE A 825 -22.47 12.40 -4.08
N PRO A 826 -21.57 13.04 -3.30
CA PRO A 826 -20.89 14.26 -3.74
C PRO A 826 -19.91 13.99 -4.91
N PRO A 827 -19.76 14.89 -5.89
CA PRO A 827 -18.93 14.63 -7.09
C PRO A 827 -17.46 14.36 -6.78
N HIS A 828 -16.89 15.03 -5.76
CA HIS A 828 -15.52 14.82 -5.30
C HIS A 828 -15.28 13.45 -4.65
N CYS A 829 -16.34 12.72 -4.26
CA CYS A 829 -16.25 11.36 -3.75
C CYS A 829 -16.20 10.33 -4.88
N ALA A 830 -15.33 10.53 -5.87
CA ALA A 830 -15.26 9.73 -7.10
C ALA A 830 -15.12 8.21 -6.84
N GLN A 831 -14.34 7.80 -5.84
CA GLN A 831 -14.18 6.38 -5.49
C GLN A 831 -15.47 5.76 -4.91
N LEU A 832 -16.19 6.49 -4.05
CA LEU A 832 -17.48 6.06 -3.51
C LEU A 832 -18.53 5.93 -4.62
N MET A 833 -18.54 6.89 -5.55
CA MET A 833 -19.39 6.85 -6.74
C MET A 833 -19.04 5.64 -7.62
N ASN A 834 -17.76 5.39 -7.88
CA ASN A 834 -17.31 4.25 -8.66
C ASN A 834 -17.72 2.91 -8.05
N CYS A 835 -17.68 2.74 -6.72
CA CYS A 835 -18.17 1.51 -6.09
C CYS A 835 -19.65 1.25 -6.41
N VAL A 836 -20.52 2.27 -6.36
CA VAL A 836 -21.93 2.12 -6.75
C VAL A 836 -22.08 1.86 -8.25
N LEU A 837 -21.35 2.58 -9.10
CA LEU A 837 -21.45 2.47 -10.56
C LEU A 837 -20.82 1.19 -11.14
N SER A 838 -19.93 0.53 -10.40
CA SER A 838 -19.30 -0.74 -10.77
C SER A 838 -20.11 -1.97 -10.32
N SER A 839 -21.27 -1.79 -9.68
CA SER A 839 -22.16 -2.90 -9.32
C SER A 839 -22.93 -3.45 -10.53
N PHE A 840 -23.05 -4.76 -10.61
CA PHE A 840 -23.76 -5.48 -11.68
C PHE A 840 -24.43 -6.76 -11.16
N PRO A 841 -25.40 -7.34 -11.89
CA PRO A 841 -26.07 -8.59 -11.49
C PRO A 841 -25.09 -9.77 -11.45
N SER A 842 -25.18 -10.57 -10.38
CA SER A 842 -24.28 -11.71 -10.10
C SER A 842 -24.23 -12.79 -11.18
N GLU A 843 -25.28 -12.89 -11.99
CA GLU A 843 -25.45 -13.85 -13.07
C GLU A 843 -24.74 -13.42 -14.35
N MET A 844 -24.16 -12.22 -14.36
CA MET A 844 -23.54 -11.61 -15.52
C MET A 844 -22.02 -11.66 -15.45
N THR A 845 -21.39 -12.22 -16.49
CA THR A 845 -19.95 -12.07 -16.72
C THR A 845 -19.69 -10.79 -17.51
N LEU A 846 -18.60 -10.08 -17.19
CA LEU A 846 -18.17 -8.91 -17.95
C LEU A 846 -16.97 -9.25 -18.83
N GLU A 847 -17.01 -8.85 -20.10
CA GLU A 847 -15.83 -8.83 -20.97
C GLU A 847 -14.73 -7.93 -20.40
N PRO A 848 -13.43 -8.25 -20.56
CA PRO A 848 -12.35 -7.39 -20.11
C PRO A 848 -12.43 -6.00 -20.78
N PRO A 849 -12.27 -4.87 -20.06
CA PRO A 849 -12.48 -3.53 -20.63
C PRO A 849 -11.59 -3.12 -21.82
N PHE A 850 -10.52 -3.88 -22.10
CA PHE A 850 -9.63 -3.66 -23.24
C PHE A 850 -10.04 -4.44 -24.51
N VAL A 851 -11.00 -5.36 -24.40
CA VAL A 851 -11.56 -6.13 -25.53
C VAL A 851 -12.58 -5.28 -26.28
N GLU A 852 -12.61 -5.39 -27.61
CA GLU A 852 -13.59 -4.71 -28.44
C GLU A 852 -14.97 -5.36 -28.35
N VAL A 853 -15.88 -4.74 -27.58
CA VAL A 853 -17.31 -5.04 -27.66
C VAL A 853 -17.97 -4.05 -28.62
N LYS A 854 -18.39 -4.53 -29.79
CA LYS A 854 -19.10 -3.72 -30.79
C LYS A 854 -20.47 -3.26 -30.27
N SER A 855 -20.90 -2.09 -30.74
CA SER A 855 -22.21 -1.46 -30.43
C SER A 855 -23.42 -2.35 -30.73
N ASP A 856 -23.32 -3.24 -31.71
CA ASP A 856 -24.37 -4.18 -32.12
C ASP A 856 -24.28 -5.56 -31.44
N ASN A 857 -23.33 -5.77 -30.52
CA ASN A 857 -23.26 -7.01 -29.75
C ASN A 857 -24.50 -7.17 -28.84
N PRO A 858 -25.20 -8.32 -28.85
CA PRO A 858 -26.38 -8.56 -28.02
C PRO A 858 -26.20 -8.26 -26.52
N ILE A 859 -24.98 -8.43 -25.96
CA ILE A 859 -24.73 -8.12 -24.54
C ILE A 859 -24.91 -6.63 -24.20
N LEU A 860 -24.69 -5.74 -25.18
CA LEU A 860 -24.90 -4.30 -25.08
C LEU A 860 -26.32 -3.85 -25.46
N GLN A 861 -27.15 -4.73 -26.04
CA GLN A 861 -28.56 -4.44 -26.33
C GLN A 861 -29.50 -4.91 -25.20
N ARG A 862 -28.97 -5.56 -24.16
CA ARG A 862 -29.75 -6.04 -23.01
C ARG A 862 -30.45 -4.88 -22.29
N LYS A 863 -31.79 -4.91 -22.28
CA LYS A 863 -32.65 -4.02 -21.48
C LYS A 863 -32.41 -4.27 -19.98
N LEU A 864 -32.53 -3.21 -19.17
CA LEU A 864 -32.39 -3.31 -17.70
C LEU A 864 -33.60 -4.04 -17.09
N SER A 865 -33.47 -4.47 -15.82
CA SER A 865 -34.56 -5.13 -15.12
C SER A 865 -35.75 -4.19 -14.89
N PRO A 866 -36.98 -4.72 -14.73
CA PRO A 866 -38.16 -3.91 -14.42
C PRO A 866 -37.98 -3.09 -13.12
N GLU A 867 -37.35 -3.67 -12.11
CA GLU A 867 -37.09 -3.03 -10.80
C GLU A 867 -36.09 -1.88 -10.94
N THR A 868 -35.05 -2.07 -11.74
CA THR A 868 -34.06 -1.02 -12.05
C THR A 868 -34.76 0.14 -12.76
N THR A 869 -35.59 -0.18 -13.76
CA THR A 869 -36.33 0.82 -14.55
C THR A 869 -37.34 1.57 -13.70
N ALA A 870 -38.09 0.88 -12.83
CA ALA A 870 -39.01 1.48 -11.87
C ALA A 870 -38.27 2.39 -10.87
N SER A 871 -37.12 1.95 -10.34
CA SER A 871 -36.31 2.78 -9.44
C SER A 871 -35.74 4.04 -10.12
N GLN A 872 -35.42 3.97 -11.42
CA GLN A 872 -35.02 5.13 -12.22
C GLN A 872 -36.19 6.09 -12.40
N GLN A 873 -37.33 5.59 -12.90
CA GLN A 873 -38.53 6.39 -13.16
C GLN A 873 -39.10 7.05 -11.90
N ALA A 874 -39.09 6.38 -10.75
CA ALA A 874 -39.55 6.92 -9.48
C ALA A 874 -38.71 8.14 -9.03
N GLU A 875 -37.38 8.05 -9.14
CA GLU A 875 -36.48 9.16 -8.78
C GLU A 875 -36.54 10.30 -9.80
N ILE A 876 -36.60 9.99 -11.11
CA ILE A 876 -36.80 10.99 -12.18
C ILE A 876 -38.10 11.78 -11.93
N LYS A 877 -39.22 11.07 -11.69
CA LYS A 877 -40.52 11.69 -11.38
C LYS A 877 -40.43 12.59 -10.15
N ARG A 878 -39.76 12.14 -9.08
CA ARG A 878 -39.58 12.95 -7.86
C ARG A 878 -38.80 14.24 -8.13
N ILE A 879 -37.74 14.17 -8.93
CA ILE A 879 -36.91 15.33 -9.29
C ILE A 879 -37.70 16.30 -10.18
N PHE A 880 -38.44 15.79 -11.17
CA PHE A 880 -39.27 16.63 -12.04
C PHE A 880 -40.47 17.26 -11.33
N THR A 881 -41.11 16.58 -10.37
CA THR A 881 -42.14 17.21 -9.52
C THR A 881 -41.53 18.35 -8.68
N ALA A 882 -40.31 18.21 -8.17
CA ALA A 882 -39.63 19.29 -7.48
C ALA A 882 -39.29 20.48 -8.41
N ALA A 883 -38.87 20.22 -9.65
CA ALA A 883 -38.62 21.26 -10.66
C ALA A 883 -39.91 21.96 -11.15
N ALA A 884 -41.01 21.23 -11.29
CA ALA A 884 -42.31 21.77 -11.66
C ALA A 884 -42.85 22.74 -10.58
N ASN A 885 -42.65 22.43 -9.30
CA ASN A 885 -42.94 23.35 -8.19
C ASN A 885 -42.11 24.64 -8.24
N SER A 886 -40.98 24.63 -8.94
CA SER A 886 -40.14 25.81 -9.22
C SER A 886 -40.44 26.46 -10.59
N GLY A 887 -41.53 26.07 -11.26
CA GLY A 887 -42.00 26.66 -12.52
C GLY A 887 -41.44 26.02 -13.80
N PHE A 888 -40.71 24.90 -13.72
CA PHE A 888 -40.08 24.27 -14.89
C PHE A 888 -40.62 22.84 -15.15
N ASN A 889 -41.55 22.72 -16.10
CA ASN A 889 -42.21 21.45 -16.45
C ASN A 889 -41.44 20.65 -17.51
N VAL A 890 -40.42 19.92 -17.05
CA VAL A 890 -39.49 19.17 -17.92
C VAL A 890 -40.15 18.07 -18.76
N PRO A 891 -41.01 17.18 -18.21
CA PRO A 891 -41.52 16.02 -18.96
C PRO A 891 -42.29 16.41 -20.22
N GLU A 892 -43.22 17.36 -20.12
CA GLU A 892 -44.09 17.77 -21.24
C GLU A 892 -43.29 18.43 -22.38
N LEU A 893 -42.29 19.24 -22.04
CA LEU A 893 -41.42 19.91 -23.01
C LEU A 893 -40.54 18.92 -23.80
N ILE A 894 -40.01 17.89 -23.13
CA ILE A 894 -39.06 16.96 -23.72
C ILE A 894 -39.77 15.78 -24.41
N ASP A 895 -40.78 15.17 -23.78
CA ASP A 895 -41.37 13.93 -24.28
C ASP A 895 -41.99 14.07 -25.67
N ARG A 896 -42.63 15.21 -25.98
CA ARG A 896 -43.22 15.45 -27.30
C ARG A 896 -42.21 15.23 -28.43
N TYR A 897 -41.01 15.80 -28.29
CA TYR A 897 -40.00 15.81 -29.35
C TYR A 897 -39.00 14.65 -29.26
N ILE A 898 -38.87 13.97 -28.12
CA ILE A 898 -38.01 12.78 -28.02
C ILE A 898 -38.74 11.49 -28.43
N ARG A 899 -40.09 11.45 -28.37
CA ARG A 899 -40.90 10.29 -28.77
C ARG A 899 -41.08 10.12 -30.28
N SER A 900 -40.96 11.20 -31.05
CA SER A 900 -41.01 11.18 -32.51
C SER A 900 -39.88 12.06 -33.08
N ASN A 901 -39.25 11.61 -34.16
CA ASN A 901 -38.28 12.39 -34.93
C ASN A 901 -38.93 13.05 -36.17
N ASP A 902 -40.25 12.98 -36.33
CA ASP A 902 -41.00 13.55 -37.48
C ASP A 902 -40.97 15.10 -37.44
N GLU A 903 -41.10 15.68 -36.24
CA GLU A 903 -40.87 17.10 -35.98
C GLU A 903 -39.46 17.30 -35.41
N VAL A 904 -38.68 18.25 -35.94
CA VAL A 904 -37.41 18.66 -35.33
C VAL A 904 -37.66 19.43 -34.04
N ILE A 905 -36.93 19.12 -32.97
CA ILE A 905 -37.04 19.85 -31.69
C ILE A 905 -36.76 21.36 -31.90
N PRO A 906 -37.70 22.26 -31.56
CA PRO A 906 -37.49 23.71 -31.69
C PRO A 906 -36.37 24.22 -30.80
N GLU A 907 -35.72 25.30 -31.23
CA GLU A 907 -34.65 25.90 -30.42
C GLU A 907 -35.19 26.45 -29.10
N GLU A 908 -36.41 26.99 -29.09
CA GLU A 908 -37.09 27.53 -27.91
C GLU A 908 -37.26 26.48 -26.81
N VAL A 909 -37.49 25.21 -27.18
CA VAL A 909 -37.58 24.09 -26.23
C VAL A 909 -36.21 23.81 -25.62
N SER A 910 -35.16 23.81 -26.45
CA SER A 910 -33.78 23.60 -26.00
C SER A 910 -33.28 24.77 -25.13
N GLN A 911 -33.67 26.01 -25.44
CA GLN A 911 -33.45 27.20 -24.61
C GLN A 911 -34.19 27.12 -23.27
N GLN A 912 -35.43 26.63 -23.24
CA GLN A 912 -36.18 26.43 -21.99
C GLN A 912 -35.49 25.38 -21.10
N VAL A 913 -34.98 24.29 -21.69
CA VAL A 913 -34.20 23.29 -20.94
C VAL A 913 -32.90 23.88 -20.40
N LEU A 914 -32.17 24.65 -21.21
CA LEU A 914 -30.95 25.35 -20.79
C LEU A 914 -31.20 26.28 -19.59
N ARG A 915 -32.20 27.17 -19.69
CA ARG A 915 -32.56 28.12 -18.63
C ARG A 915 -33.09 27.44 -17.38
N GLY A 916 -33.89 26.39 -17.52
CA GLY A 916 -34.41 25.60 -16.41
C GLY A 916 -33.33 24.92 -15.58
N VAL A 917 -32.21 24.51 -16.22
CA VAL A 917 -31.02 24.01 -15.51
C VAL A 917 -30.22 25.16 -14.89
N GLN A 918 -29.98 26.27 -15.62
CA GLN A 918 -29.15 27.39 -15.14
C GLN A 918 -29.75 28.13 -13.94
N ASN A 919 -31.08 28.20 -13.83
CA ASN A 919 -31.80 28.93 -12.78
C ASN A 919 -31.91 28.17 -11.43
N THR A 920 -31.04 27.18 -11.16
CA THR A 920 -31.12 26.33 -9.96
C THR A 920 -29.80 26.25 -9.19
N ASP A 921 -29.89 26.11 -7.87
CA ASP A 921 -28.72 25.93 -7.00
C ASP A 921 -27.87 24.72 -7.43
N TYR A 922 -26.55 24.81 -7.29
CA TYR A 922 -25.57 23.82 -7.77
C TYR A 922 -25.91 22.34 -7.50
N ARG A 923 -26.47 22.00 -6.32
CA ARG A 923 -26.88 20.62 -6.02
C ARG A 923 -28.20 20.23 -6.71
N PRO A 924 -29.35 20.92 -6.48
CA PRO A 924 -30.57 20.72 -7.27
C PRO A 924 -30.32 20.64 -8.78
N GLN A 925 -29.50 21.55 -9.31
CA GLN A 925 -29.07 21.61 -10.70
C GLN A 925 -28.41 20.31 -11.19
N ARG A 926 -27.38 19.81 -10.49
CA ARG A 926 -26.71 18.54 -10.83
C ARG A 926 -27.70 17.37 -10.87
N VAL A 927 -28.61 17.32 -9.90
CA VAL A 927 -29.60 16.25 -9.78
C VAL A 927 -30.69 16.35 -10.86
N LEU A 928 -31.13 17.56 -11.20
CA LEU A 928 -32.04 17.85 -12.30
C LEU A 928 -31.42 17.49 -13.66
N LEU A 929 -30.15 17.84 -13.86
CA LEU A 929 -29.41 17.50 -15.08
C LEU A 929 -29.29 15.98 -15.24
N ASN A 930 -28.90 15.25 -14.18
CA ASN A 930 -28.88 13.78 -14.18
C ASN A 930 -30.26 13.18 -14.53
N ALA A 931 -31.36 13.78 -14.06
CA ALA A 931 -32.72 13.34 -14.39
C ALA A 931 -33.10 13.62 -15.85
N ILE A 932 -32.83 14.82 -16.38
CA ILE A 932 -33.03 15.18 -17.80
C ILE A 932 -32.29 14.18 -18.70
N VAL A 933 -31.01 13.98 -18.41
CA VAL A 933 -30.10 13.10 -19.16
C VAL A 933 -30.63 11.67 -19.25
N LEU A 934 -30.97 11.07 -18.11
CA LEU A 934 -31.48 9.71 -18.08
C LEU A 934 -32.88 9.60 -18.69
N HIS A 935 -33.75 10.59 -18.47
CA HIS A 935 -35.10 10.64 -19.02
C HIS A 935 -35.09 10.70 -20.55
N VAL A 936 -34.29 11.57 -21.16
CA VAL A 936 -34.12 11.65 -22.62
C VAL A 936 -33.67 10.30 -23.18
N ALA A 937 -32.70 9.63 -22.56
CA ALA A 937 -32.24 8.32 -22.99
C ALA A 937 -33.33 7.24 -22.86
N ILE A 938 -34.07 7.20 -21.75
CA ILE A 938 -35.18 6.25 -21.55
C ILE A 938 -36.30 6.50 -22.57
N THR A 939 -36.72 7.75 -22.77
CA THR A 939 -37.79 8.10 -23.72
C THR A 939 -37.37 7.72 -25.14
N HIS A 940 -36.16 8.07 -25.58
CA HIS A 940 -35.65 7.72 -26.91
C HIS A 940 -35.53 6.20 -27.13
N LEU A 941 -35.00 5.46 -26.15
CA LEU A 941 -34.91 4.00 -26.22
C LEU A 941 -36.28 3.30 -26.14
N SER A 942 -37.32 3.94 -25.58
CA SER A 942 -38.66 3.35 -25.45
C SER A 942 -39.47 3.34 -26.74
N VAL A 943 -39.15 4.22 -27.69
CA VAL A 943 -39.83 4.34 -28.99
C VAL A 943 -39.02 3.73 -30.15
N MET A 944 -37.77 3.33 -29.89
CA MET A 944 -36.90 2.72 -30.88
C MET A 944 -37.35 1.27 -31.19
N PRO A 945 -37.49 0.86 -32.47
CA PRO A 945 -37.75 -0.54 -32.81
C PRO A 945 -36.60 -1.45 -32.36
N ASP A 946 -36.92 -2.61 -31.78
CA ASP A 946 -35.92 -3.59 -31.30
C ASP A 946 -35.00 -4.15 -32.40
N THR A 947 -35.35 -3.94 -33.67
CA THR A 947 -34.56 -4.33 -34.86
C THR A 947 -33.49 -3.33 -35.26
N THR A 948 -33.58 -2.06 -34.84
CA THR A 948 -32.75 -0.97 -35.39
C THR A 948 -31.57 -0.64 -34.48
N LYS A 949 -30.40 -0.36 -35.05
CA LYS A 949 -29.20 -0.08 -34.24
C LYS A 949 -29.23 1.35 -33.70
N ILE A 950 -28.86 1.50 -32.43
CA ILE A 950 -28.74 2.83 -31.78
C ILE A 950 -27.80 3.75 -32.58
N GLU A 951 -26.71 3.20 -33.12
CA GLU A 951 -25.70 3.93 -33.90
C GLU A 951 -26.24 4.54 -35.20
N GLU A 952 -27.31 3.97 -35.78
CA GLU A 952 -27.94 4.45 -37.02
C GLU A 952 -28.91 5.62 -36.78
N ILE A 953 -29.72 5.54 -35.72
CA ILE A 953 -30.76 6.55 -35.41
C ILE A 953 -30.19 7.73 -34.62
N LEU A 954 -29.34 7.46 -33.62
CA LEU A 954 -28.91 8.46 -32.62
C LEU A 954 -28.33 9.75 -33.24
N PRO A 955 -27.48 9.74 -34.28
CA PRO A 955 -26.91 10.97 -34.84
C PRO A 955 -27.93 11.98 -35.38
N GLN A 956 -29.09 11.51 -35.85
CA GLN A 956 -30.12 12.34 -36.48
C GLN A 956 -31.30 12.61 -35.53
N SER A 957 -31.28 12.08 -34.31
CA SER A 957 -32.40 12.17 -33.39
C SER A 957 -32.50 13.53 -32.68
N ASN A 958 -33.70 13.87 -32.23
CA ASN A 958 -33.92 15.04 -31.38
C ASN A 958 -33.15 14.99 -30.06
N ALA A 959 -32.81 13.79 -29.56
CA ALA A 959 -31.96 13.65 -28.38
C ALA A 959 -30.53 14.15 -28.64
N MET A 960 -29.94 13.82 -29.79
CA MET A 960 -28.62 14.33 -30.19
C MET A 960 -28.65 15.85 -30.40
N ARG A 961 -29.69 16.36 -31.07
CA ARG A 961 -29.89 17.81 -31.28
C ARG A 961 -29.93 18.56 -29.94
N LEU A 962 -30.72 18.07 -28.98
CA LEU A 962 -30.79 18.65 -27.63
C LEU A 962 -29.44 18.62 -26.91
N PHE A 963 -28.72 17.49 -26.91
CA PHE A 963 -27.43 17.41 -26.22
C PHE A 963 -26.33 18.23 -26.89
N ARG A 964 -26.31 18.34 -28.23
CA ARG A 964 -25.42 19.29 -28.95
C ARG A 964 -25.74 20.73 -28.61
N TYR A 965 -27.03 21.10 -28.59
CA TYR A 965 -27.46 22.44 -28.16
C TYR A 965 -26.98 22.78 -26.75
N LEU A 966 -27.19 21.87 -25.78
CA LEU A 966 -26.72 22.06 -24.41
C LEU A 966 -25.19 22.16 -24.33
N CYS A 967 -24.44 21.37 -25.12
CA CYS A 967 -22.97 21.51 -25.17
C CYS A 967 -22.51 22.85 -25.77
N LEU A 968 -23.21 23.36 -26.79
CA LEU A 968 -22.92 24.63 -27.45
C LEU A 968 -23.18 25.84 -26.54
N HIS A 969 -24.29 25.82 -25.79
CA HIS A 969 -24.76 26.98 -25.02
C HIS A 969 -24.44 26.96 -23.53
N PHE A 970 -24.05 25.82 -22.95
CA PHE A 970 -23.53 25.78 -21.58
C PHE A 970 -22.11 26.36 -21.50
N ASP A 971 -21.81 27.01 -20.36
CA ASP A 971 -20.44 27.36 -19.99
C ASP A 971 -19.61 26.12 -19.63
N THR A 972 -18.33 26.34 -19.31
CA THR A 972 -17.40 25.26 -18.94
C THR A 972 -17.88 24.44 -17.75
N GLN A 973 -18.54 25.03 -16.75
CA GLN A 973 -19.00 24.33 -15.55
C GLN A 973 -20.22 23.46 -15.86
N TYR A 974 -21.26 24.03 -16.48
CA TYR A 974 -22.48 23.28 -16.80
C TYR A 974 -22.24 22.21 -17.87
N ARG A 975 -21.37 22.48 -18.85
CA ARG A 975 -20.97 21.48 -19.85
C ARG A 975 -20.20 20.33 -19.20
N TYR A 976 -19.32 20.62 -18.24
CA TYR A 976 -18.64 19.56 -17.49
C TYR A 976 -19.62 18.70 -16.69
N LEU A 977 -20.59 19.34 -15.99
CA LEU A 977 -21.62 18.61 -15.26
C LEU A 977 -22.47 17.72 -16.17
N LEU A 978 -22.87 18.20 -17.35
CA LEU A 978 -23.62 17.42 -18.35
C LEU A 978 -22.85 16.17 -18.81
N LEU A 979 -21.57 16.33 -19.11
CA LEU A 979 -20.72 15.22 -19.55
C LEU A 979 -20.47 14.22 -18.40
N VAL A 980 -20.31 14.70 -17.16
CA VAL A 980 -20.26 13.84 -15.97
C VAL A 980 -21.58 13.09 -15.78
N SER A 981 -22.75 13.71 -16.02
CA SER A 981 -24.05 13.01 -15.99
C SER A 981 -24.10 11.81 -16.93
N PHE A 982 -23.54 11.91 -18.15
CA PHE A 982 -23.50 10.77 -19.09
C PHE A 982 -22.69 9.58 -18.53
N THR A 983 -21.56 9.85 -17.85
CA THR A 983 -20.72 8.79 -17.26
C THR A 983 -21.40 7.99 -16.14
N ILE A 984 -22.44 8.53 -15.49
CA ILE A 984 -23.20 7.84 -14.43
C ILE A 984 -23.91 6.59 -14.99
N HIS A 985 -24.22 6.58 -16.29
CA HIS A 985 -24.97 5.51 -16.94
C HIS A 985 -24.07 4.49 -17.67
N MET A 986 -22.74 4.71 -17.67
CA MET A 986 -21.73 3.86 -18.31
C MET A 986 -21.23 2.77 -17.34
N ARG A 987 -22.10 1.80 -17.01
CA ARG A 987 -21.91 0.78 -15.96
C ARG A 987 -21.47 -0.56 -16.54
N PHE A 988 -22.19 -1.66 -16.29
CA PHE A 988 -21.97 -2.96 -16.94
C PHE A 988 -22.62 -3.03 -18.34
N HIS A 989 -22.49 -4.13 -19.07
CA HIS A 989 -23.12 -4.25 -20.39
C HIS A 989 -24.65 -4.17 -20.30
N ASN A 990 -25.22 -3.10 -20.86
CA ASN A 990 -26.66 -2.89 -20.97
C ASN A 990 -26.94 -1.78 -22.01
N ILE A 991 -28.18 -1.67 -22.44
CA ILE A 991 -28.63 -0.74 -23.48
C ILE A 991 -28.38 0.76 -23.16
N GLN A 992 -28.47 1.17 -21.88
CA GLN A 992 -28.16 2.56 -21.50
C GLN A 992 -26.64 2.82 -21.58
N THR A 993 -25.82 1.87 -21.13
CA THR A 993 -24.36 1.97 -21.25
C THR A 993 -23.92 2.06 -22.72
N ASN A 994 -24.53 1.26 -23.61
CA ASN A 994 -24.30 1.37 -25.05
C ASN A 994 -24.69 2.74 -25.61
N TYR A 995 -25.91 3.20 -25.29
CA TYR A 995 -26.43 4.51 -25.70
C TYR A 995 -25.52 5.67 -25.31
N PHE A 996 -25.07 5.72 -24.05
CA PHE A 996 -24.20 6.80 -23.58
C PHE A 996 -22.76 6.69 -24.14
N SER A 997 -22.26 5.47 -24.39
CA SER A 997 -20.95 5.27 -25.04
C SER A 997 -20.96 5.83 -26.48
N LEU A 998 -22.02 5.54 -27.24
CA LEU A 998 -22.25 6.08 -28.59
C LEU A 998 -22.46 7.60 -28.57
N LEU A 999 -23.22 8.13 -27.60
CA LEU A 999 -23.41 9.58 -27.42
C LEU A 999 -22.08 10.31 -27.21
N PHE A 1000 -21.19 9.79 -26.35
CA PHE A 1000 -19.83 10.33 -26.21
C PHE A 1000 -19.04 10.26 -27.52
N GLY A 1001 -19.12 9.17 -28.27
CA GLY A 1001 -18.49 9.08 -29.60
C GLY A 1001 -18.97 10.17 -30.57
N PHE A 1002 -20.29 10.35 -30.70
CA PHE A 1002 -20.89 11.33 -31.62
C PHE A 1002 -20.74 12.80 -31.18
N LEU A 1003 -20.51 13.07 -29.90
CA LEU A 1003 -20.14 14.39 -29.40
C LEU A 1003 -18.64 14.67 -29.49
N PHE A 1004 -17.81 13.62 -29.49
CA PHE A 1004 -16.36 13.76 -29.69
C PHE A 1004 -16.03 14.07 -31.17
N LEU A 1005 -16.77 13.53 -32.12
CA LEU A 1005 -16.62 13.83 -33.54
C LEU A 1005 -16.92 15.31 -33.87
N PRO A 1006 -16.19 15.94 -34.82
CA PRO A 1006 -16.47 17.33 -35.22
C PRO A 1006 -17.88 17.52 -35.77
N ASP A 1007 -18.53 18.61 -35.36
CA ASP A 1007 -19.87 19.00 -35.82
C ASP A 1007 -19.81 20.38 -36.51
N PRO A 1008 -20.39 20.56 -37.72
CA PRO A 1008 -20.30 21.83 -38.46
C PRO A 1008 -20.95 23.04 -37.79
N SER A 1009 -21.88 22.84 -36.84
CA SER A 1009 -22.50 23.93 -36.07
C SER A 1009 -21.72 24.32 -34.82
N THR A 1010 -20.69 23.54 -34.45
CA THR A 1010 -19.88 23.77 -33.25
C THR A 1010 -18.55 24.45 -33.62
N PRO A 1011 -18.22 25.64 -33.08
CA PRO A 1011 -16.93 26.28 -33.33
C PRO A 1011 -15.74 25.39 -32.96
N GLU A 1012 -14.70 25.35 -33.79
CA GLU A 1012 -13.55 24.44 -33.64
C GLU A 1012 -12.93 24.48 -32.23
N LYS A 1013 -12.70 25.68 -31.68
CA LYS A 1013 -12.18 25.86 -30.30
C LYS A 1013 -13.09 25.25 -29.24
N LEU A 1014 -14.41 25.36 -29.42
CA LEU A 1014 -15.39 24.78 -28.51
C LEU A 1014 -15.45 23.25 -28.65
N GLN A 1015 -15.31 22.73 -29.86
CA GLN A 1015 -15.20 21.29 -30.11
C GLN A 1015 -13.98 20.68 -29.39
N ILE A 1016 -12.84 21.38 -29.37
CA ILE A 1016 -11.65 20.96 -28.61
C ILE A 1016 -11.96 20.93 -27.11
N PHE A 1017 -12.62 21.95 -26.56
CA PHE A 1017 -13.02 21.94 -25.14
C PHE A 1017 -14.02 20.82 -24.81
N ILE A 1018 -14.97 20.50 -25.71
CA ILE A 1018 -15.88 19.36 -25.54
C ILE A 1018 -15.09 18.04 -25.50
N GLN A 1019 -14.15 17.84 -26.43
CA GLN A 1019 -13.27 16.66 -26.47
C GLN A 1019 -12.40 16.54 -25.20
N GLU A 1020 -11.84 17.65 -24.71
CA GLU A 1020 -11.07 17.72 -23.46
C GLU A 1020 -11.94 17.36 -22.25
N GLN A 1021 -13.15 17.92 -22.16
CA GLN A 1021 -14.06 17.69 -21.04
C GLN A 1021 -14.63 16.27 -21.01
N ILE A 1022 -14.92 15.67 -22.18
CA ILE A 1022 -15.26 14.23 -22.30
C ILE A 1022 -14.10 13.39 -21.77
N THR A 1023 -12.88 13.69 -22.22
CA THR A 1023 -11.67 12.97 -21.79
C THR A 1023 -11.48 13.09 -20.28
N ARG A 1024 -11.61 14.29 -19.72
CA ARG A 1024 -11.52 14.55 -18.29
C ARG A 1024 -12.55 13.75 -17.47
N ALA A 1025 -13.82 13.73 -17.90
CA ALA A 1025 -14.88 13.01 -17.20
C ALA A 1025 -14.64 11.48 -17.14
N LEU A 1026 -14.00 10.92 -18.18
CA LEU A 1026 -13.57 9.52 -18.23
C LEU A 1026 -12.29 9.27 -17.39
N VAL A 1027 -11.32 10.18 -17.46
CA VAL A 1027 -10.03 10.09 -16.75
C VAL A 1027 -10.23 10.20 -15.22
N GLU A 1028 -11.04 11.14 -14.73
CA GLU A 1028 -11.32 11.30 -13.28
C GLU A 1028 -11.93 10.02 -12.65
N LYS A 1029 -12.58 9.17 -13.47
CA LYS A 1029 -13.17 7.90 -13.04
C LYS A 1029 -12.26 6.68 -13.23
N THR A 1030 -11.15 6.79 -13.95
CA THR A 1030 -10.25 5.67 -14.27
C THR A 1030 -8.86 5.78 -13.63
N VAL A 1031 -8.42 6.99 -13.26
CA VAL A 1031 -7.13 7.25 -12.58
C VAL A 1031 -7.16 6.92 -11.09
N ILE A 1032 -8.35 6.89 -10.48
CA ILE A 1032 -8.52 6.53 -9.06
C ILE A 1032 -8.32 5.03 -8.82
N HIS A 1033 -8.17 4.61 -7.56
CA HIS A 1033 -8.16 3.18 -7.22
C HIS A 1033 -9.46 2.47 -7.63
N GLN A 1034 -9.33 1.21 -8.02
CA GLN A 1034 -10.44 0.31 -8.36
C GLN A 1034 -11.49 0.23 -7.23
N PRO A 1035 -12.76 -0.08 -7.56
CA PRO A 1035 -13.25 -0.53 -8.87
C PRO A 1035 -13.46 0.61 -9.89
N HIS A 1036 -13.56 0.24 -11.17
CA HIS A 1036 -13.86 1.14 -12.28
C HIS A 1036 -15.11 0.64 -13.02
N PRO A 1037 -16.10 1.50 -13.34
CA PRO A 1037 -17.26 1.10 -14.12
C PRO A 1037 -16.81 0.63 -15.52
N TRP A 1038 -17.27 -0.56 -15.92
CA TRP A 1038 -16.84 -1.20 -17.17
C TRP A 1038 -17.07 -0.29 -18.39
N GLY A 1039 -18.22 0.35 -18.50
CA GLY A 1039 -18.61 1.19 -19.62
C GLY A 1039 -17.79 2.47 -19.72
N VAL A 1040 -17.43 3.07 -18.59
CA VAL A 1040 -16.50 4.23 -18.57
C VAL A 1040 -15.15 3.81 -19.14
N MET A 1041 -14.60 2.70 -18.66
CA MET A 1041 -13.30 2.21 -19.13
C MET A 1041 -13.35 1.78 -20.61
N SER A 1042 -14.38 1.04 -21.02
CA SER A 1042 -14.62 0.58 -22.38
C SER A 1042 -14.80 1.75 -23.36
N THR A 1043 -15.57 2.78 -22.99
CA THR A 1043 -15.72 4.01 -23.79
C THR A 1043 -14.38 4.74 -23.95
N PHE A 1044 -13.61 4.86 -22.86
CA PHE A 1044 -12.32 5.54 -22.87
C PHE A 1044 -11.30 4.81 -23.75
N VAL A 1045 -11.23 3.48 -23.66
CA VAL A 1045 -10.44 2.63 -24.56
C VAL A 1045 -10.94 2.72 -26.00
N GLY A 1046 -12.26 2.77 -26.23
CA GLY A 1046 -12.87 2.94 -27.55
C GLY A 1046 -12.45 4.24 -28.24
N LEU A 1047 -12.51 5.38 -27.53
CA LEU A 1047 -12.02 6.67 -28.02
C LEU A 1047 -10.52 6.64 -28.37
N MET A 1048 -9.72 5.89 -27.59
CA MET A 1048 -8.27 5.73 -27.82
C MET A 1048 -7.91 4.74 -28.93
N ARG A 1049 -8.77 3.75 -29.26
CA ARG A 1049 -8.50 2.70 -30.27
C ARG A 1049 -9.01 3.07 -31.66
N ASP A 1050 -10.22 3.64 -31.75
CA ASP A 1050 -10.87 3.92 -33.04
C ASP A 1050 -10.26 5.17 -33.68
N SER A 1051 -9.67 4.99 -34.87
CA SER A 1051 -8.98 6.06 -35.59
C SER A 1051 -9.91 7.20 -35.99
N LYS A 1052 -11.24 7.00 -36.09
CA LYS A 1052 -12.16 8.09 -36.48
C LYS A 1052 -12.17 9.28 -35.52
N PHE A 1053 -11.69 9.10 -34.29
CA PHE A 1053 -11.64 10.16 -33.29
C PHE A 1053 -10.36 11.00 -33.32
N ASN A 1054 -9.28 10.53 -33.95
CA ASN A 1054 -7.93 11.11 -33.90
C ASN A 1054 -7.49 11.50 -32.46
N PHE A 1055 -7.81 10.66 -31.47
CA PHE A 1055 -7.63 10.99 -30.04
C PHE A 1055 -6.17 11.36 -29.70
N TRP A 1056 -5.21 10.62 -30.23
CA TRP A 1056 -3.78 10.83 -29.97
C TRP A 1056 -3.19 12.08 -30.64
N GLU A 1057 -3.95 12.75 -31.51
CA GLU A 1057 -3.54 13.97 -32.21
C GLU A 1057 -4.10 15.24 -31.54
N LYS A 1058 -4.91 15.09 -30.48
CA LYS A 1058 -5.54 16.21 -29.77
C LYS A 1058 -4.53 16.95 -28.90
N SER A 1059 -4.54 18.28 -28.98
CA SER A 1059 -3.61 19.17 -28.28
C SER A 1059 -3.61 19.04 -26.75
N PHE A 1060 -4.73 18.62 -26.14
CA PHE A 1060 -4.83 18.39 -24.69
C PHE A 1060 -4.24 17.04 -24.23
N VAL A 1061 -3.96 16.10 -25.15
CA VAL A 1061 -3.36 14.79 -24.82
C VAL A 1061 -1.84 14.90 -24.65
N THR A 1062 -1.19 15.81 -25.40
CA THR A 1062 0.26 16.06 -25.39
C THR A 1062 0.69 17.04 -24.28
N ALA A 1063 0.08 16.95 -23.10
CA ALA A 1063 0.39 17.80 -21.97
C ALA A 1063 1.50 17.18 -21.11
N PRO A 1064 2.61 17.88 -20.78
CA PRO A 1064 3.80 17.28 -20.15
C PRO A 1064 3.57 16.48 -18.86
N HIS A 1065 2.51 16.80 -18.10
CA HIS A 1065 2.14 16.11 -16.86
C HIS A 1065 1.27 14.86 -17.08
N LEU A 1066 0.63 14.73 -18.24
CA LEU A 1066 -0.26 13.62 -18.60
C LEU A 1066 0.40 12.63 -19.57
N ASP A 1067 1.44 13.04 -20.30
CA ASP A 1067 2.18 12.23 -21.28
C ASP A 1067 2.58 10.85 -20.73
N GLN A 1068 3.10 10.76 -19.49
CA GLN A 1068 3.51 9.47 -18.91
C GLN A 1068 2.33 8.53 -18.62
N MET A 1069 1.16 9.07 -18.28
CA MET A 1069 -0.06 8.30 -18.02
C MET A 1069 -0.67 7.81 -19.33
N PHE A 1070 -0.84 8.73 -20.30
CA PHE A 1070 -1.37 8.43 -21.62
C PHE A 1070 -0.46 7.51 -22.43
N ALA A 1071 0.87 7.64 -22.34
CA ALA A 1071 1.81 6.73 -23.00
C ALA A 1071 1.73 5.30 -22.43
N LYS A 1072 1.53 5.14 -21.12
CA LYS A 1072 1.31 3.81 -20.50
C LYS A 1072 -0.02 3.20 -20.93
N LEU A 1073 -1.09 3.99 -21.01
CA LEU A 1073 -2.39 3.54 -21.53
C LEU A 1073 -2.30 3.12 -23.00
N LYS A 1074 -1.65 3.93 -23.84
CA LYS A 1074 -1.40 3.63 -25.26
C LYS A 1074 -0.67 2.30 -25.44
N LYS A 1075 0.46 2.14 -24.75
CA LYS A 1075 1.22 0.87 -24.63
C LYS A 1075 0.27 -0.33 -24.44
N THR A 1076 -0.57 -0.29 -23.41
CA THR A 1076 -1.47 -1.41 -23.05
C THR A 1076 -2.53 -1.72 -24.10
N ILE A 1077 -3.11 -0.69 -24.73
CA ILE A 1077 -4.09 -0.85 -25.81
C ILE A 1077 -3.43 -1.50 -27.03
N ASP A 1078 -2.23 -1.05 -27.41
CA ASP A 1078 -1.48 -1.57 -28.56
C ASP A 1078 -1.10 -3.06 -28.37
N THR A 1079 -0.59 -3.47 -27.19
CA THR A 1079 -0.36 -4.91 -26.90
C THR A 1079 -1.64 -5.72 -26.94
N THR A 1080 -2.75 -5.20 -26.41
CA THR A 1080 -4.00 -5.97 -26.35
C THR A 1080 -4.56 -6.18 -27.76
N ARG A 1081 -4.44 -5.17 -28.63
CA ARG A 1081 -4.77 -5.26 -30.05
C ARG A 1081 -3.91 -6.31 -30.76
N ALA A 1082 -2.59 -6.30 -30.53
CA ALA A 1082 -1.64 -7.26 -31.13
C ALA A 1082 -1.79 -8.72 -30.64
N LYS A 1083 -2.53 -8.95 -29.55
CA LYS A 1083 -2.89 -10.31 -29.05
C LYS A 1083 -4.26 -10.80 -29.52
N ALA A 1084 -5.08 -9.90 -30.08
CA ALA A 1084 -6.43 -10.20 -30.57
C ALA A 1084 -6.50 -10.33 -32.11
N SER A 1085 -5.46 -9.85 -32.80
CA SER A 1085 -5.16 -10.11 -34.21
C SER A 1085 -4.31 -11.38 -34.38
#